data_AF-A0A9B2MNQ2-F1
#
_entry.id   AF-A0A9B2MNQ2-F1
#
_cell.length_a   1.000
_cell.length_b   1.000
_cell.length_c   1.000
_cell.angle_alpha   90.00
_cell.angle_beta   90.00
_cell.angle_gamma   90.00
#
_symmetry.space_group_name_H-M   'P 1'
#
loop_
_entity.id
_entity.type
_entity.pdbx_description
1 polymer ?
#
loop_
_entity_poly.entity_id
_entity_poly.type
_entity_poly.pdbx_seq_one_letter_code
_entity_poly.pdbx_strand_id
1 'polypeptide(L)'
;MNPEQPDFSNARTLHFRTHDDGDNVKEESVRSDRGNIFDNVYKMTTIDRNPTWWKRRSTLERGLTVIAVCGVLLCIALAVALGVLAANTATCDTSSRNDPVNSEGLPSTADALNGYQQNKGVHVIDKGSSCDEDVCYTKECIHTAARLLKNMDSEVEPCDDFYDFACGGFLKSTIIPDDKTSVNTFTEISDELQNQLRASIEEKSSPDEPKPFRLAKNLYKACMNKTVIEQQGLNPLLNILQKLGGWPVLEGDQWNENDFNWKESVYKFREMGYSVDYFIDFSIGVDLKNSTKRTIDLDQAALGLSREYLSKGFDDKIVQAYYSYMVDIAAILGANKTDAKTELKESLEFEMKLANISLPNEKRRNATLLYNPMTIRELSKTYSSIPWKEYFNTLLATSAQVDEDEVVIVSVPNYITSLEKLLATTPKRVQANYVMWRAAASSVSYLTDEIRKRQLQYSTALSGKTEREPRWKECIDTVSSSLAISVGAMYVRKYFKEDAKKNAVDMVADIRQEFTKILKKVDWMDEETRKSALNKAASMSSHIAYPDELLDDKKLEKFYEKLELTTDNYLEGILNLTLFGVEYSFSKLRKPVNKTDWVTHGRPAIVNAFYSSIENSIQFPAGILQGAFFSNDRPRYMNYGAIGFVIGHEITHGFDDQGRQFDKNGNLVDWWAPQTKEKYLEKAECIIHQYGNYTVEDVNLNLNGINTQGENIADNGGIKEAYLAYQEWVQRNHAEPKLPGLPYSPEQLFWISAANTWCSKYRPEAMKLRITTGFHSPGKFRVLGPLSNMEEFSKDFNCPLGSKMNPKKKCAVW
;
A
#
# COMPACT_ATOMS: atom_id res chain seq x y z
N MET A 1 -49.01 13.31 -11.96
CA MET A 1 -50.01 13.79 -10.98
C MET A 1 -49.27 14.42 -9.83
N ASN A 2 -49.25 15.75 -9.79
CA ASN A 2 -49.04 16.57 -8.59
C ASN A 2 -50.38 16.61 -7.81
N PRO A 3 -50.43 16.93 -6.49
CA PRO A 3 -50.04 18.24 -5.92
C PRO A 3 -49.42 18.10 -4.49
N GLU A 4 -49.06 19.08 -3.66
CA GLU A 4 -49.34 20.51 -3.49
C GLU A 4 -48.37 21.08 -2.42
N GLN A 5 -47.96 22.35 -2.54
CA GLN A 5 -47.34 23.15 -1.46
C GLN A 5 -48.43 23.76 -0.54
N PRO A 6 -48.04 24.38 0.60
CA PRO A 6 -48.11 25.85 0.60
C PRO A 6 -46.94 26.59 1.32
N ASP A 7 -46.81 27.83 0.87
CA ASP A 7 -45.96 28.96 1.27
C ASP A 7 -46.43 29.64 2.58
N PHE A 8 -45.49 30.24 3.33
CA PHE A 8 -45.73 31.40 4.18
C PHE A 8 -44.50 32.33 4.19
N SER A 9 -44.71 33.52 3.66
CA SER A 9 -43.84 34.70 3.73
C SER A 9 -44.16 35.54 4.97
N ASN A 10 -43.14 36.19 5.56
CA ASN A 10 -43.26 37.58 6.02
C ASN A 10 -41.90 38.24 6.35
N ALA A 11 -41.85 39.53 6.05
CA ALA A 11 -40.69 40.40 5.91
C ALA A 11 -40.17 41.01 7.22
N ARG A 12 -38.93 41.55 7.18
CA ARG A 12 -38.62 42.91 7.67
C ARG A 12 -37.28 43.44 7.15
N THR A 13 -37.40 44.61 6.54
CA THR A 13 -36.41 45.53 5.95
C THR A 13 -35.72 46.37 7.02
N LEU A 14 -34.47 46.81 6.78
CA LEU A 14 -33.91 48.05 7.33
C LEU A 14 -32.84 48.63 6.38
N HIS A 15 -33.13 49.84 5.87
CA HIS A 15 -32.27 50.76 5.13
C HIS A 15 -31.44 51.63 6.09
N PHE A 16 -30.24 52.08 5.65
CA PHE A 16 -29.69 53.45 5.79
C PHE A 16 -28.48 53.55 4.82
N ARG A 17 -28.54 54.26 3.69
CA ARG A 17 -28.43 55.70 3.38
C ARG A 17 -27.01 56.28 3.53
N THR A 18 -26.57 56.84 2.40
CA THR A 18 -25.32 57.49 2.00
C THR A 18 -25.10 58.85 2.66
N HIS A 19 -23.84 59.32 2.70
CA HIS A 19 -23.46 60.74 2.56
C HIS A 19 -22.10 60.88 1.85
N ASP A 20 -22.11 61.79 0.87
CA ASP A 20 -21.02 62.36 0.09
C ASP A 20 -20.33 63.50 0.86
N ASP A 21 -19.12 63.84 0.43
CA ASP A 21 -18.42 65.15 0.43
C ASP A 21 -16.91 64.81 0.33
N GLY A 22 -16.08 65.32 -0.58
CA GLY A 22 -16.09 66.56 -1.36
C GLY A 22 -14.69 67.21 -1.22
N ASP A 23 -14.12 67.65 -2.35
CA ASP A 23 -12.99 68.59 -2.51
C ASP A 23 -11.52 68.11 -2.68
N ASN A 24 -11.13 68.03 -3.96
CA ASN A 24 -10.16 68.89 -4.70
C ASN A 24 -8.89 69.45 -4.01
N VAL A 25 -7.72 69.32 -4.68
CA VAL A 25 -6.96 70.41 -5.37
C VAL A 25 -5.50 69.99 -5.70
N LYS A 26 -5.20 69.98 -7.03
CA LYS A 26 -4.02 70.47 -7.82
C LYS A 26 -2.55 70.22 -7.37
N GLU A 27 -1.75 69.53 -8.22
CA GLU A 27 -0.76 70.05 -9.23
C GLU A 27 0.47 70.76 -8.63
N GLU A 28 1.68 70.22 -8.79
CA GLU A 28 2.63 70.57 -9.88
C GLU A 28 4.04 69.95 -9.66
N SER A 29 4.78 69.83 -10.76
CA SER A 29 6.06 69.15 -10.98
C SER A 29 7.31 69.84 -10.39
N VAL A 30 8.43 69.11 -10.21
CA VAL A 30 9.76 69.37 -10.83
C VAL A 30 10.79 68.26 -10.49
N ARG A 31 11.60 67.90 -11.49
CA ARG A 31 12.76 66.99 -11.57
C ARG A 31 13.85 67.16 -10.49
N SER A 32 14.50 66.06 -10.11
CA SER A 32 15.92 65.72 -10.42
C SER A 32 16.61 64.84 -9.33
N ASP A 33 17.20 63.74 -9.81
CA ASP A 33 18.47 63.13 -9.39
C ASP A 33 18.67 62.37 -8.05
N ARG A 34 19.05 61.10 -8.24
CA ARG A 34 20.03 60.26 -7.52
C ARG A 34 19.58 59.43 -6.30
N GLY A 35 19.69 58.12 -6.48
CA GLY A 35 20.52 57.29 -5.59
C GLY A 35 19.80 56.33 -4.66
N ASN A 36 19.69 55.07 -5.09
CA ASN A 36 19.84 53.84 -4.28
C ASN A 36 19.49 53.90 -2.79
N ILE A 37 18.21 53.71 -2.42
CA ILE A 37 17.80 53.12 -1.13
C ILE A 37 16.45 52.39 -1.32
N PHE A 38 16.45 51.10 -1.68
CA PHE A 38 15.29 50.23 -1.52
C PHE A 38 15.76 48.84 -1.09
N ASP A 39 15.97 48.69 0.22
CA ASP A 39 15.98 47.39 0.90
C ASP A 39 15.71 47.64 2.38
N ASN A 40 14.43 47.86 2.72
CA ASN A 40 13.86 47.64 4.05
C ASN A 40 12.41 48.10 4.09
N VAL A 41 11.47 47.27 3.61
CA VAL A 41 10.14 47.05 4.23
C VAL A 41 9.58 45.79 3.57
N TYR A 42 9.62 44.64 4.24
CA TYR A 42 8.64 43.54 4.19
C TYR A 42 9.15 42.39 5.08
N LYS A 43 9.17 42.61 6.40
CA LYS A 43 9.14 41.49 7.37
C LYS A 43 7.68 41.27 7.77
N MET A 44 6.97 40.55 6.91
CA MET A 44 5.68 39.97 7.25
C MET A 44 5.96 38.84 8.25
N THR A 45 5.54 39.03 9.49
CA THR A 45 5.62 38.03 10.57
C THR A 45 4.70 36.87 10.21
N THR A 46 5.25 35.79 9.67
CA THR A 46 4.58 34.50 9.60
C THR A 46 4.41 33.98 11.02
N ILE A 47 3.19 34.09 11.54
CA ILE A 47 2.79 33.37 12.75
C ILE A 47 2.78 31.88 12.36
N ASP A 48 3.82 31.17 12.78
CA ASP A 48 3.94 29.72 12.65
C ASP A 48 2.86 29.07 13.51
N ARG A 49 1.70 28.76 12.91
CA ARG A 49 0.52 28.24 13.63
C ARG A 49 0.74 26.84 14.23
N ASN A 50 1.88 26.20 13.97
CA ASN A 50 2.28 24.94 14.62
C ASN A 50 3.81 24.79 14.55
N PRO A 51 4.58 25.35 15.50
CA PRO A 51 6.04 25.24 15.47
C PRO A 51 6.45 23.75 15.57
N THR A 52 7.61 23.36 15.05
CA THR A 52 8.14 22.01 15.27
C THR A 52 8.29 21.73 16.77
N TRP A 53 8.26 20.45 17.19
CA TRP A 53 8.40 20.08 18.61
C TRP A 53 9.61 20.75 19.28
N TRP A 54 10.73 20.89 18.55
CA TRP A 54 11.92 21.59 19.04
C TRP A 54 11.71 23.10 19.17
N LYS A 55 11.02 23.71 18.20
CA LYS A 55 10.75 25.15 18.18
C LYS A 55 9.73 25.60 19.24
N ARG A 56 8.84 24.70 19.69
CA ARG A 56 7.90 24.98 20.80
C ARG A 56 8.55 25.08 22.17
N ARG A 57 9.75 24.52 22.35
CA ARG A 57 10.45 24.49 23.64
C ARG A 57 11.21 25.79 23.91
N SER A 58 11.20 26.23 25.17
CA SER A 58 12.01 27.35 25.65
C SER A 58 13.51 27.02 25.58
N THR A 59 14.37 28.04 25.66
CA THR A 59 15.83 27.85 25.64
C THR A 59 16.31 26.95 26.78
N LEU A 60 15.66 27.05 27.95
CA LEU A 60 15.92 26.20 29.11
C LEU A 60 15.49 24.75 28.85
N GLU A 61 14.30 24.53 28.30
CA GLU A 61 13.81 23.19 27.96
C GLU A 61 14.67 22.51 26.90
N ARG A 62 15.17 23.25 25.90
CA ARG A 62 16.13 22.71 24.92
C ARG A 62 17.43 22.32 25.60
N GLY A 63 17.96 23.15 26.49
CA GLY A 63 19.16 22.83 27.29
C GLY A 63 18.98 21.58 28.15
N LEU A 64 17.86 21.49 28.88
CA LEU A 64 17.52 20.31 29.69
C LEU A 64 17.30 19.05 28.85
N THR A 65 16.73 19.19 27.65
CA THR A 65 16.56 18.07 26.72
C THR A 65 17.91 17.53 26.24
N VAL A 66 18.86 18.41 25.89
CA VAL A 66 20.22 18.00 25.51
C VAL A 66 20.93 17.31 26.69
N ILE A 67 20.85 17.88 27.89
CA ILE A 67 21.46 17.28 29.10
C ILE A 67 20.84 15.91 29.40
N ALA A 68 19.51 15.79 29.31
CA ALA A 68 18.82 14.52 29.52
C ALA A 68 19.22 13.47 28.47
N VAL A 69 19.33 13.85 27.19
CA VAL A 69 19.80 12.96 26.12
C VAL A 69 21.24 12.52 26.36
N CYS A 70 22.14 13.44 26.72
CA CYS A 70 23.52 13.11 27.09
C CYS A 70 23.59 12.18 28.31
N GLY A 71 22.76 12.42 29.33
CA GLY A 71 22.66 11.57 30.52
C GLY A 71 22.16 10.17 30.19
N VAL A 72 21.13 10.05 29.35
CA VAL A 72 20.61 8.76 28.86
C VAL A 72 21.66 8.02 28.04
N LEU A 73 22.39 8.71 27.15
CA LEU A 73 23.49 8.09 26.38
C LEU A 73 24.61 7.59 27.30
N LEU A 74 24.93 8.31 28.37
CA LEU A 74 25.89 7.88 29.39
C LEU A 74 25.38 6.66 30.16
N CYS A 75 24.10 6.64 30.55
CA CYS A 75 23.47 5.49 31.19
C CYS A 75 23.42 4.27 30.27
N ILE A 76 23.15 4.46 28.98
CA ILE A 76 23.19 3.39 27.97
C ILE A 76 24.62 2.87 27.81
N ALA A 77 25.62 3.75 27.72
CA ALA A 77 27.02 3.33 27.64
C ALA A 77 27.44 2.55 28.89
N LEU A 78 27.01 2.97 30.07
CA LEU A 78 27.20 2.24 31.34
C LEU A 78 26.47 0.90 31.36
N ALA A 79 25.22 0.86 30.91
CA ALA A 79 24.43 -0.37 30.84
C ALA A 79 24.99 -1.35 29.81
N VAL A 80 25.52 -0.88 28.68
CA VAL A 80 26.24 -1.68 27.69
C VAL A 80 27.56 -2.19 28.27
N ALA A 81 28.32 -1.33 28.95
CA ALA A 81 29.56 -1.76 29.62
C ALA A 81 29.29 -2.81 30.70
N LEU A 82 28.25 -2.61 31.52
CA LEU A 82 27.79 -3.57 32.53
C LEU A 82 27.21 -4.84 31.88
N GLY A 83 26.51 -4.72 30.76
CA GLY A 83 25.98 -5.83 29.98
C GLY A 83 27.07 -6.68 29.34
N VAL A 84 28.16 -6.06 28.86
CA VAL A 84 29.35 -6.75 28.36
C VAL A 84 30.09 -7.45 29.51
N LEU A 85 30.18 -6.82 30.68
CA LEU A 85 30.74 -7.44 31.89
C LEU A 85 29.87 -8.61 32.42
N ALA A 86 28.54 -8.48 32.35
CA ALA A 86 27.60 -9.53 32.71
C ALA A 86 27.59 -10.68 31.69
N ALA A 87 27.66 -10.38 30.39
CA ALA A 87 27.76 -11.38 29.34
C ALA A 87 29.07 -12.17 29.47
N ASN A 88 30.19 -11.53 29.83
CA ASN A 88 31.46 -12.21 30.11
C ASN A 88 31.46 -13.05 31.40
N THR A 89 30.42 -12.96 32.24
CA THR A 89 30.26 -13.78 33.45
C THR A 89 29.09 -14.77 33.36
N ALA A 90 28.29 -14.72 32.29
CA ALA A 90 27.07 -15.51 32.12
C ALA A 90 26.94 -16.11 30.70
N THR A 91 28.04 -16.53 30.07
CA THR A 91 27.94 -17.43 28.91
C THR A 91 27.71 -18.87 29.38
N CYS A 92 26.49 -19.39 29.17
CA CYS A 92 26.24 -20.84 29.10
C CYS A 92 27.04 -21.36 27.89
N ASP A 93 28.13 -22.10 28.12
CA ASP A 93 28.90 -22.75 27.06
C ASP A 93 28.24 -24.09 26.71
N THR A 94 27.65 -24.20 25.51
CA THR A 94 27.03 -25.45 25.01
C THR A 94 28.02 -26.37 24.28
N SER A 95 29.34 -26.16 24.40
CA SER A 95 30.34 -27.04 23.79
C SER A 95 30.64 -28.30 24.63
N SER A 96 29.64 -29.15 24.85
CA SER A 96 29.91 -30.53 25.28
C SER A 96 28.95 -31.54 24.62
N ARG A 97 29.09 -31.72 23.32
CA ARG A 97 28.71 -32.97 22.65
C ARG A 97 29.94 -33.52 21.93
N ASN A 98 30.56 -34.53 22.55
CA ASN A 98 31.57 -35.36 21.93
C ASN A 98 30.86 -36.37 21.01
N ASP A 99 30.93 -36.14 19.70
CA ASP A 99 30.77 -37.21 18.70
C ASP A 99 32.16 -37.57 18.16
N PRO A 100 32.56 -38.86 18.11
CA PRO A 100 33.90 -39.25 17.73
C PRO A 100 34.06 -39.25 16.20
N VAL A 101 34.91 -38.37 15.69
CA VAL A 101 35.47 -38.50 14.33
C VAL A 101 36.68 -39.42 14.41
N ASN A 102 36.58 -40.57 13.74
CA ASN A 102 37.70 -41.48 13.49
C ASN A 102 38.77 -40.75 12.65
N SER A 103 39.98 -40.60 13.20
CA SER A 103 41.20 -40.47 12.40
C SER A 103 42.21 -41.51 12.84
N GLU A 104 42.54 -42.41 11.92
CA GLU A 104 43.63 -43.37 12.05
C GLU A 104 44.97 -42.62 12.23
N GLY A 105 45.73 -43.01 13.27
CA GLY A 105 47.08 -42.51 13.52
C GLY A 105 47.69 -43.18 14.77
N LEU A 106 48.66 -44.05 14.54
CA LEU A 106 49.39 -44.88 15.53
C LEU A 106 50.22 -44.08 16.57
N PRO A 107 50.65 -44.72 17.68
CA PRO A 107 50.84 -44.07 18.99
C PRO A 107 52.29 -43.69 19.29
N SER A 108 52.46 -42.83 20.31
CA SER A 108 53.70 -42.76 21.07
C SER A 108 53.40 -42.75 22.56
N THR A 109 53.84 -43.82 23.20
CA THR A 109 53.93 -44.07 24.64
C THR A 109 55.11 -43.29 25.24
N ALA A 110 54.88 -42.59 26.35
CA ALA A 110 55.90 -42.42 27.38
C ALA A 110 55.27 -42.09 28.75
N ASP A 111 55.43 -43.06 29.64
CA ASP A 111 55.75 -42.90 31.07
C ASP A 111 54.63 -42.74 32.11
N ALA A 112 54.31 -43.91 32.67
CA ALA A 112 53.81 -44.11 34.02
C ALA A 112 54.87 -43.77 35.08
N LEU A 113 54.47 -43.15 36.19
CA LEU A 113 54.51 -43.72 37.56
C LEU A 113 54.39 -42.63 38.64
N ASN A 114 53.29 -42.73 39.39
CA ASN A 114 53.08 -42.50 40.82
C ASN A 114 53.98 -41.54 41.62
N GLY A 115 53.33 -40.63 42.34
CA GLY A 115 53.86 -40.16 43.63
C GLY A 115 53.09 -39.01 44.27
N TYR A 116 52.42 -39.32 45.38
CA TYR A 116 52.14 -38.45 46.53
C TYR A 116 50.83 -37.64 46.62
N GLN A 117 50.03 -38.05 47.61
CA GLN A 117 48.90 -37.34 48.20
C GLN A 117 49.31 -35.98 48.79
N GLN A 118 48.51 -34.94 48.52
CA GLN A 118 48.25 -33.89 49.50
C GLN A 118 46.77 -33.50 49.49
N ASN A 119 46.15 -33.68 50.66
CA ASN A 119 44.88 -33.09 51.04
C ASN A 119 44.92 -31.56 50.85
N LYS A 120 44.03 -31.03 50.00
CA LYS A 120 43.37 -29.74 50.23
C LYS A 120 41.90 -29.91 49.91
N GLY A 121 41.07 -29.73 50.93
CA GLY A 121 39.64 -29.59 50.76
C GLY A 121 39.36 -28.44 49.81
N VAL A 122 38.86 -28.77 48.63
CA VAL A 122 38.18 -27.83 47.77
C VAL A 122 36.70 -28.06 48.05
N HIS A 123 36.09 -27.12 48.77
CA HIS A 123 34.66 -26.93 48.70
C HIS A 123 34.33 -26.68 47.22
N VAL A 124 33.81 -27.70 46.54
CA VAL A 124 33.11 -27.51 45.28
C VAL A 124 31.84 -26.76 45.66
N ILE A 125 31.90 -25.44 45.53
CA ILE A 125 30.71 -24.62 45.45
C ILE A 125 30.04 -25.03 44.15
N ASP A 126 28.95 -25.76 44.29
CA ASP A 126 27.95 -25.98 43.26
C ASP A 126 27.56 -24.62 42.65
N LYS A 127 27.85 -24.41 41.36
CA LYS A 127 27.31 -23.29 40.57
C LYS A 127 27.61 -23.41 39.08
N GLY A 128 26.66 -24.03 38.40
CA GLY A 128 26.23 -23.66 37.06
C GLY A 128 24.82 -24.21 36.91
N SER A 129 23.78 -23.40 37.08
CA SER A 129 22.41 -23.84 36.83
C SER A 129 22.36 -24.38 35.40
N SER A 130 21.98 -25.64 35.21
CA SER A 130 21.73 -26.17 33.86
C SER A 130 20.69 -25.27 33.21
N CYS A 131 21.03 -24.71 32.05
CA CYS A 131 20.15 -23.82 31.32
C CYS A 131 18.88 -24.63 30.96
N ASP A 132 17.69 -24.06 31.19
CA ASP A 132 16.41 -24.76 30.96
C ASP A 132 16.32 -25.21 29.50
N GLU A 133 16.30 -26.52 29.26
CA GLU A 133 16.27 -27.11 27.91
C GLU A 133 14.97 -26.75 27.16
N ASP A 134 13.92 -26.32 27.87
CA ASP A 134 12.64 -25.89 27.30
C ASP A 134 12.64 -24.43 26.81
N VAL A 135 13.77 -23.70 26.89
CA VAL A 135 13.88 -22.28 26.50
C VAL A 135 14.93 -22.07 25.40
N CYS A 136 14.55 -21.31 24.37
CA CYS A 136 15.45 -20.97 23.26
C CYS A 136 16.34 -19.76 23.58
N TYR A 137 17.66 -19.96 23.61
CA TYR A 137 18.64 -18.88 23.88
C TYR A 137 19.43 -18.43 22.65
N THR A 138 18.99 -18.79 21.43
CA THR A 138 19.62 -18.23 20.22
C THR A 138 19.45 -16.71 20.18
N LYS A 139 20.34 -16.02 19.47
CA LYS A 139 20.29 -14.56 19.32
C LYS A 139 18.92 -14.11 18.79
N GLU A 140 18.39 -14.81 17.81
CA GLU A 140 17.11 -14.50 17.18
C GLU A 140 15.92 -14.76 18.12
N CYS A 141 15.97 -15.78 18.98
CA CYS A 141 14.98 -15.98 20.03
C CYS A 141 14.99 -14.84 21.05
N ILE A 142 16.17 -14.42 21.52
CA ILE A 142 16.31 -13.31 22.47
C ILE A 142 15.80 -12.01 21.86
N HIS A 143 16.17 -11.70 20.61
CA HIS A 143 15.71 -10.51 19.91
C HIS A 143 14.20 -10.53 19.68
N THR A 144 13.64 -11.69 19.33
CA THR A 144 12.20 -11.86 19.13
C THR A 144 11.44 -11.66 20.44
N ALA A 145 11.91 -12.27 21.54
CA ALA A 145 11.30 -12.13 22.86
C ALA A 145 11.31 -10.68 23.35
N ALA A 146 12.46 -10.00 23.23
CA ALA A 146 12.60 -8.60 23.61
C ALA A 146 11.64 -7.69 22.83
N ARG A 147 11.43 -7.94 21.53
CA ARG A 147 10.47 -7.20 20.71
C ARG A 147 9.03 -7.43 21.18
N LEU A 148 8.64 -8.68 21.44
CA LEU A 148 7.29 -8.98 21.95
C LEU A 148 7.04 -8.31 23.30
N LEU A 149 7.97 -8.44 24.24
CA LEU A 149 7.88 -7.78 25.56
C LEU A 149 7.71 -6.26 25.46
N LYS A 150 8.36 -5.62 24.49
CA LYS A 150 8.20 -4.18 24.24
C LYS A 150 6.81 -3.83 23.67
N ASN A 151 6.26 -4.69 22.82
CA ASN A 151 5.01 -4.42 22.13
C ASN A 151 3.78 -4.74 22.97
N MET A 152 3.87 -5.74 23.85
CA MET A 152 2.77 -6.20 24.69
C MET A 152 2.48 -5.25 25.86
N ASP A 153 1.25 -5.33 26.36
CA ASP A 153 0.80 -4.71 27.59
C ASP A 153 0.17 -5.76 28.50
N SER A 154 0.95 -6.28 29.44
CA SER A 154 0.52 -7.37 30.32
C SER A 154 -0.52 -6.96 31.37
N GLU A 155 -0.86 -5.66 31.46
CA GLU A 155 -1.93 -5.18 32.33
C GLU A 155 -3.32 -5.38 31.72
N VAL A 156 -3.39 -5.65 30.41
CA VAL A 156 -4.66 -5.91 29.69
C VAL A 156 -4.94 -7.41 29.69
N GLU A 157 -6.16 -7.79 30.10
CA GLU A 157 -6.61 -9.18 30.05
C GLU A 157 -6.77 -9.63 28.58
N PRO A 158 -6.04 -10.67 28.11
CA PRO A 158 -6.10 -11.14 26.72
C PRO A 158 -7.50 -11.52 26.25
N CYS A 159 -8.38 -11.94 27.16
CA CYS A 159 -9.76 -12.32 26.84
C CYS A 159 -10.76 -11.15 26.74
N ASP A 160 -10.33 -9.93 27.12
CA ASP A 160 -11.10 -8.69 27.02
C ASP A 160 -10.72 -7.87 25.79
N ASP A 161 -9.43 -7.66 25.52
CA ASP A 161 -8.93 -7.02 24.30
C ASP A 161 -7.54 -7.57 23.94
N PHE A 162 -7.53 -8.58 23.05
CA PHE A 162 -6.27 -9.24 22.69
C PHE A 162 -5.33 -8.33 21.89
N TYR A 163 -5.86 -7.33 21.17
CA TYR A 163 -5.03 -6.38 20.44
C TYR A 163 -4.30 -5.45 21.40
N ASP A 164 -5.01 -4.89 22.37
CA ASP A 164 -4.39 -4.01 23.37
C ASP A 164 -3.42 -4.81 24.29
N PHE A 165 -3.71 -6.08 24.60
CA PHE A 165 -2.76 -6.98 25.25
C PHE A 165 -1.48 -7.22 24.43
N ALA A 166 -1.62 -7.52 23.13
CA ALA A 166 -0.46 -7.89 22.30
C ALA A 166 0.32 -6.69 21.73
N CYS A 167 -0.33 -5.53 21.59
CA CYS A 167 0.19 -4.32 20.93
C CYS A 167 0.15 -3.06 21.80
N GLY A 168 -0.40 -3.10 23.03
CA GLY A 168 -0.60 -1.91 23.85
C GLY A 168 0.71 -1.16 24.17
N GLY A 169 1.80 -1.89 24.44
CA GLY A 169 3.14 -1.33 24.60
C GLY A 169 3.65 -0.65 23.31
N PHE A 170 3.37 -1.24 22.14
CA PHE A 170 3.66 -0.63 20.85
C PHE A 170 2.87 0.67 20.66
N LEU A 171 1.57 0.69 20.96
CA LEU A 171 0.73 1.87 20.82
C LEU A 171 1.17 3.02 21.75
N LYS A 172 1.53 2.69 22.99
CA LYS A 172 2.02 3.63 24.01
C LYS A 172 3.37 4.23 23.63
N SER A 173 4.31 3.41 23.15
CA SER A 173 5.69 3.84 22.87
C SER A 173 5.92 4.42 21.48
N THR A 174 5.08 4.07 20.50
CA THR A 174 5.24 4.51 19.11
C THR A 174 4.81 5.96 18.91
N ILE A 175 5.70 6.75 18.31
CA ILE A 175 5.44 8.11 17.84
C ILE A 175 5.37 8.04 16.32
N ILE A 176 4.30 8.57 15.73
CA ILE A 176 4.19 8.67 14.27
C ILE A 176 5.06 9.86 13.82
N PRO A 177 6.10 9.63 13.00
CA PRO A 177 6.90 10.72 12.42
C PRO A 177 6.05 11.72 11.63
N ASP A 178 6.49 12.98 11.55
CA ASP A 178 5.76 14.07 10.90
C ASP A 178 5.54 13.85 9.39
N ASP A 179 6.40 13.06 8.76
CA ASP A 179 6.33 12.66 7.36
C ASP A 179 5.47 11.40 7.10
N LYS A 180 5.02 10.72 8.15
CA LYS A 180 4.23 9.48 8.06
C LYS A 180 2.77 9.66 8.44
N THR A 181 1.91 8.85 7.85
CA THR A 181 0.48 8.76 8.17
C THR A 181 0.17 7.69 9.22
N SER A 182 1.06 6.70 9.35
CA SER A 182 0.97 5.62 10.31
C SER A 182 2.34 5.00 10.57
N VAL A 183 2.45 4.28 11.68
CA VAL A 183 3.55 3.35 11.95
C VAL A 183 2.93 2.00 12.30
N ASN A 184 3.35 0.98 11.58
CA ASN A 184 2.92 -0.41 11.72
C ASN A 184 4.03 -1.35 11.26
N THR A 185 3.87 -2.65 11.54
CA THR A 185 4.86 -3.69 11.21
C THR A 185 5.26 -3.69 9.72
N PHE A 186 4.32 -3.45 8.79
CA PHE A 186 4.63 -3.35 7.36
C PHE A 186 5.50 -2.14 7.04
N THR A 187 5.20 -0.97 7.60
CA THR A 187 5.97 0.26 7.37
C THR A 187 7.38 0.19 7.96
N GLU A 188 7.58 -0.49 9.09
CA GLU A 188 8.92 -0.70 9.66
C GLU A 188 9.80 -1.53 8.73
N ILE A 189 9.22 -2.56 8.12
CA ILE A 189 9.94 -3.43 7.17
C ILE A 189 10.13 -2.72 5.82
N SER A 190 9.18 -1.88 5.40
CA SER A 190 9.32 -1.05 4.21
C SER A 190 10.44 -0.02 4.36
N ASP A 191 10.60 0.59 5.54
CA ASP A 191 11.71 1.50 5.81
C ASP A 191 13.07 0.80 5.67
N GLU A 192 13.19 -0.41 6.23
CA GLU A 192 14.41 -1.22 6.13
C GLU A 192 14.70 -1.61 4.68
N LEU A 193 13.67 -2.06 3.95
CA LEU A 193 13.79 -2.36 2.52
C LEU A 193 14.25 -1.13 1.73
N GLN A 194 13.68 0.05 1.97
CA GLN A 194 14.10 1.29 1.30
C GLN A 194 15.56 1.65 1.60
N ASN A 195 16.05 1.43 2.83
CA ASN A 195 17.46 1.63 3.16
C ASN A 195 18.36 0.66 2.38
N GLN A 196 17.97 -0.61 2.28
CA GLN A 196 18.68 -1.63 1.51
C GLN A 196 18.73 -1.27 0.01
N LEU A 197 17.60 -0.83 -0.55
CA LEU A 197 17.50 -0.36 -1.94
C LEU A 197 18.35 0.90 -2.17
N ARG A 198 18.31 1.86 -1.25
CA ARG A 198 19.14 3.07 -1.30
C ARG A 198 20.62 2.70 -1.37
N ALA A 199 21.08 1.81 -0.49
CA ALA A 199 22.46 1.37 -0.47
C ALA A 199 22.89 0.76 -1.82
N SER A 200 22.03 -0.04 -2.47
CA SER A 200 22.33 -0.60 -3.81
C SER A 200 22.30 0.44 -4.94
N ILE A 201 21.41 1.43 -4.86
CA ILE A 201 21.24 2.44 -5.90
C ILE A 201 22.33 3.53 -5.81
N GLU A 202 22.76 3.90 -4.60
CA GLU A 202 23.83 4.89 -4.39
C GLU A 202 25.23 4.32 -4.62
N GLU A 203 25.37 3.00 -4.80
CA GLU A 203 26.64 2.36 -5.14
C GLU A 203 27.21 2.87 -6.47
N LYS A 204 28.54 3.08 -6.49
CA LYS A 204 29.24 3.56 -7.68
C LYS A 204 29.06 2.56 -8.84
N SER A 205 28.58 3.05 -9.97
CA SER A 205 28.43 2.25 -11.19
C SER A 205 29.78 1.72 -11.68
N SER A 206 29.81 0.44 -12.05
CA SER A 206 30.90 -0.18 -12.80
C SER A 206 30.80 0.20 -14.29
N PRO A 207 31.90 0.28 -15.05
CA PRO A 207 31.85 0.43 -16.51
C PRO A 207 31.00 -0.63 -17.20
N ASP A 208 31.02 -1.86 -16.69
CA ASP A 208 30.30 -3.02 -17.24
C ASP A 208 28.90 -3.21 -16.61
N GLU A 209 28.38 -2.20 -15.90
CA GLU A 209 27.06 -2.29 -15.25
C GLU A 209 25.94 -2.43 -16.31
N PRO A 210 25.07 -3.46 -16.19
CA PRO A 210 23.95 -3.68 -17.10
C PRO A 210 23.05 -2.45 -17.25
N LYS A 211 22.54 -2.21 -18.48
CA LYS A 211 21.70 -1.04 -18.79
C LYS A 211 20.55 -0.82 -17.77
N PRO A 212 19.78 -1.84 -17.34
CA PRO A 212 18.68 -1.67 -16.40
C PRO A 212 19.07 -1.05 -15.06
N PHE A 213 20.24 -1.40 -14.53
CA PHE A 213 20.72 -0.86 -13.24
C PHE A 213 21.17 0.59 -13.42
N ARG A 214 21.81 0.92 -14.54
CA ARG A 214 22.12 2.32 -14.89
C ARG A 214 20.87 3.18 -15.02
N LEU A 215 19.80 2.65 -15.64
CA LEU A 215 18.51 3.36 -15.74
C LEU A 215 17.93 3.68 -14.35
N ALA A 216 17.96 2.71 -13.42
CA ALA A 216 17.50 2.93 -12.05
C ALA A 216 18.33 4.00 -11.32
N LYS A 217 19.66 3.95 -11.45
CA LYS A 217 20.57 4.94 -10.86
C LYS A 217 20.42 6.33 -11.50
N ASN A 218 20.18 6.41 -12.81
CA ASN A 218 19.97 7.68 -13.51
C ASN A 218 18.67 8.34 -13.09
N LEU A 219 17.57 7.58 -12.98
CA LEU A 219 16.30 8.09 -12.48
C LEU A 219 16.41 8.59 -11.03
N TYR A 220 17.12 7.84 -10.18
CA TYR A 220 17.41 8.28 -8.81
C TYR A 220 18.18 9.61 -8.79
N LYS A 221 19.24 9.73 -9.60
CA LYS A 221 20.02 10.97 -9.73
C LYS A 221 19.19 12.14 -10.23
N ALA A 222 18.35 11.93 -11.24
CA ALA A 222 17.44 12.95 -11.76
C ALA A 222 16.49 13.47 -10.66
N CYS A 223 15.90 12.56 -9.89
CA CYS A 223 15.04 12.89 -8.76
C CYS A 223 15.80 13.64 -7.64
N MET A 224 17.02 13.21 -7.31
CA MET A 224 17.83 13.82 -6.25
C MET A 224 18.40 15.19 -6.62
N ASN A 225 18.54 15.50 -7.92
CA ASN A 225 19.13 16.76 -8.39
C ASN A 225 18.16 17.94 -8.29
N LYS A 226 17.93 18.40 -7.05
CA LYS A 226 17.10 19.57 -6.76
C LYS A 226 17.56 20.82 -7.50
N THR A 227 18.87 21.01 -7.67
CA THR A 227 19.42 22.21 -8.33
C THR A 227 18.89 22.35 -9.75
N VAL A 228 18.89 21.28 -10.54
CA VAL A 228 18.36 21.31 -11.92
C VAL A 228 16.84 21.51 -11.92
N ILE A 229 16.11 20.84 -11.03
CA ILE A 229 14.65 20.98 -10.92
C ILE A 229 14.26 22.43 -10.58
N GLU A 230 14.95 23.06 -9.62
CA GLU A 230 14.70 24.45 -9.24
C GLU A 230 15.11 25.44 -10.35
N GLN A 231 16.21 25.18 -11.07
CA GLN A 231 16.62 26.00 -12.21
C GLN A 231 15.63 25.95 -13.38
N GLN A 232 15.04 24.79 -13.64
CA GLN A 232 14.01 24.63 -14.67
C GLN A 232 12.67 25.26 -14.25
N GLY A 233 12.41 25.34 -12.94
CA GLY A 233 11.21 25.94 -12.40
C GLY A 233 9.95 25.22 -12.86
N LEU A 234 8.93 25.98 -13.26
CA LEU A 234 7.65 25.46 -13.74
C LEU A 234 7.61 25.26 -15.26
N ASN A 235 8.67 25.66 -15.98
CA ASN A 235 8.72 25.62 -17.44
C ASN A 235 8.47 24.22 -18.04
N PRO A 236 8.99 23.11 -17.48
CA PRO A 236 8.69 21.78 -18.01
C PRO A 236 7.19 21.50 -18.08
N LEU A 237 6.44 21.83 -17.02
CA LEU A 237 4.99 21.63 -16.99
C LEU A 237 4.26 22.61 -17.91
N LEU A 238 4.61 23.91 -17.88
CA LEU A 238 3.95 24.91 -18.72
C LEU A 238 4.09 24.59 -20.23
N ASN A 239 5.28 24.18 -20.67
CA ASN A 239 5.53 23.77 -22.05
C ASN A 239 4.70 22.53 -22.43
N ILE A 240 4.53 21.59 -21.49
CA ILE A 240 3.72 20.39 -21.72
C ILE A 240 2.23 20.74 -21.81
N LEU A 241 1.71 21.58 -20.92
CA LEU A 241 0.31 22.03 -20.96
C LEU A 241 -0.02 22.73 -22.28
N GLN A 242 0.90 23.56 -22.79
CA GLN A 242 0.75 24.17 -24.13
C GLN A 242 0.66 23.11 -25.23
N LYS A 243 1.54 22.09 -25.24
CA LYS A 243 1.50 20.99 -26.21
C LYS A 243 0.19 20.19 -26.14
N LEU A 244 -0.39 20.06 -24.95
CA LEU A 244 -1.66 19.38 -24.74
C LEU A 244 -2.88 20.18 -25.22
N GLY A 245 -2.71 21.45 -25.59
CA GLY A 245 -3.79 22.33 -26.08
C GLY A 245 -4.10 23.51 -25.16
N GLY A 246 -3.23 23.81 -24.20
CA GLY A 246 -3.35 24.95 -23.31
C GLY A 246 -4.29 24.70 -22.13
N TRP A 247 -4.10 25.47 -21.05
CA TRP A 247 -4.97 25.41 -19.86
C TRP A 247 -5.83 26.67 -19.79
N PRO A 248 -7.15 26.58 -20.05
CA PRO A 248 -8.01 27.77 -20.14
C PRO A 248 -7.87 28.75 -18.97
N VAL A 249 -7.79 28.25 -17.73
CA VAL A 249 -7.65 29.10 -16.52
C VAL A 249 -6.33 29.89 -16.47
N LEU A 250 -5.28 29.42 -17.16
CA LEU A 250 -3.99 30.13 -17.26
C LEU A 250 -4.01 31.17 -18.38
N GLU A 251 -4.71 30.86 -19.47
CA GLU A 251 -4.69 31.64 -20.72
C GLU A 251 -5.85 32.64 -20.83
N GLY A 252 -6.89 32.49 -20.01
CA GLY A 252 -8.06 33.36 -19.99
C GLY A 252 -8.78 33.37 -21.34
N ASP A 253 -9.07 34.56 -21.85
CA ASP A 253 -9.76 34.79 -23.12
C ASP A 253 -8.92 34.44 -24.36
N GLN A 254 -7.60 34.24 -24.21
CA GLN A 254 -6.75 33.83 -25.32
C GLN A 254 -6.95 32.35 -25.70
N TRP A 255 -7.51 31.56 -24.79
CA TRP A 255 -7.81 30.16 -25.04
C TRP A 255 -9.12 30.01 -25.83
N ASN A 256 -9.05 29.37 -26.99
CA ASN A 256 -10.19 29.22 -27.90
C ASN A 256 -10.93 27.91 -27.68
N GLU A 257 -12.18 28.01 -27.23
CA GLU A 257 -13.05 26.86 -26.95
C GLU A 257 -13.37 26.01 -28.20
N ASN A 258 -13.32 26.60 -29.38
CA ASN A 258 -13.60 25.87 -30.63
C ASN A 258 -12.50 24.87 -30.98
N ASP A 259 -11.27 25.12 -30.54
CA ASP A 259 -10.11 24.26 -30.81
C ASP A 259 -10.06 23.04 -29.88
N PHE A 260 -10.90 23.02 -28.83
CA PHE A 260 -10.97 21.91 -27.89
C PHE A 260 -11.93 20.82 -28.34
N ASN A 261 -11.44 19.58 -28.21
CA ASN A 261 -12.20 18.35 -28.28
C ASN A 261 -11.63 17.38 -27.24
N TRP A 262 -12.47 16.87 -26.34
CA TRP A 262 -12.01 16.03 -25.24
C TRP A 262 -11.31 14.75 -25.74
N LYS A 263 -11.73 14.18 -26.88
CA LYS A 263 -11.12 12.97 -27.45
C LYS A 263 -9.69 13.23 -27.91
N GLU A 264 -9.49 14.34 -28.63
CA GLU A 264 -8.17 14.80 -29.06
C GLU A 264 -7.25 15.06 -27.86
N SER A 265 -7.78 15.58 -26.76
CA SER A 265 -7.00 15.71 -25.51
C SER A 265 -6.55 14.36 -24.97
N VAL A 266 -7.39 13.32 -25.00
CA VAL A 266 -6.98 11.96 -24.63
C VAL A 266 -5.86 11.45 -25.53
N TYR A 267 -5.95 11.66 -26.84
CA TYR A 267 -4.90 11.26 -27.79
C TYR A 267 -3.57 11.97 -27.49
N LYS A 268 -3.61 13.28 -27.26
CA LYS A 268 -2.42 14.06 -26.87
C LYS A 268 -1.85 13.60 -25.52
N PHE A 269 -2.68 13.24 -24.55
CA PHE A 269 -2.21 12.66 -23.29
C PHE A 269 -1.48 11.33 -23.51
N ARG A 270 -2.03 10.45 -24.35
CA ARG A 270 -1.39 9.19 -24.71
C ARG A 270 -0.03 9.38 -25.37
N GLU A 271 0.11 10.37 -26.25
CA GLU A 271 1.39 10.72 -26.91
C GLU A 271 2.41 11.30 -25.92
N MET A 272 1.94 12.10 -24.96
CA MET A 272 2.78 12.80 -24.00
C MET A 272 3.05 12.01 -22.71
N GLY A 273 2.52 10.79 -22.57
CA GLY A 273 2.76 9.93 -21.41
C GLY A 273 1.91 10.24 -20.18
N TYR A 274 0.77 10.92 -20.34
CA TYR A 274 -0.23 11.08 -19.29
C TYR A 274 -1.29 9.98 -19.36
N SER A 275 -2.00 9.78 -18.24
CA SER A 275 -3.14 8.86 -18.20
C SER A 275 -4.24 9.28 -19.17
N VAL A 276 -4.87 8.27 -19.78
CA VAL A 276 -6.01 8.42 -20.70
C VAL A 276 -7.35 8.23 -19.98
N ASP A 277 -7.31 7.96 -18.67
CA ASP A 277 -8.42 7.41 -17.89
C ASP A 277 -9.31 8.51 -17.26
N TYR A 278 -9.08 9.77 -17.61
CA TYR A 278 -9.75 10.92 -16.98
C TYR A 278 -11.23 11.05 -17.32
N PHE A 279 -11.68 10.44 -18.43
CA PHE A 279 -13.10 10.37 -18.81
C PHE A 279 -13.61 8.94 -18.88
N ILE A 280 -12.81 8.02 -19.39
CA ILE A 280 -13.13 6.60 -19.52
C ILE A 280 -11.83 5.87 -19.26
N ASP A 281 -11.81 4.97 -18.28
CA ASP A 281 -10.66 4.11 -18.04
C ASP A 281 -10.50 3.16 -19.23
N PHE A 282 -9.28 3.08 -19.76
CA PHE A 282 -8.97 2.26 -20.93
C PHE A 282 -7.77 1.36 -20.63
N SER A 283 -7.98 0.06 -20.66
CA SER A 283 -6.91 -0.90 -20.37
C SER A 283 -6.94 -2.13 -21.26
N ILE A 284 -5.81 -2.85 -21.30
CA ILE A 284 -5.72 -4.16 -21.91
C ILE A 284 -5.59 -5.19 -20.79
N GLY A 285 -6.69 -5.89 -20.53
CA GLY A 285 -6.83 -6.86 -19.47
C GLY A 285 -6.82 -8.30 -19.98
N VAL A 286 -6.86 -9.24 -19.04
CA VAL A 286 -7.16 -10.65 -19.32
C VAL A 286 -8.68 -10.78 -19.45
N ASP A 287 -9.16 -11.49 -20.47
CA ASP A 287 -10.60 -11.74 -20.60
C ASP A 287 -11.06 -12.63 -19.44
N LEU A 288 -11.96 -12.10 -18.60
CA LEU A 288 -12.40 -12.78 -17.39
C LEU A 288 -13.05 -14.13 -17.70
N LYS A 289 -13.74 -14.32 -18.83
CA LYS A 289 -14.33 -15.62 -19.20
C LYS A 289 -13.39 -16.51 -20.01
N ASN A 290 -12.27 -15.96 -20.49
CA ASN A 290 -11.23 -16.73 -21.18
C ASN A 290 -9.84 -16.21 -20.81
N SER A 291 -9.33 -16.70 -19.68
CA SER A 291 -8.05 -16.27 -19.12
C SER A 291 -6.81 -16.61 -19.96
N THR A 292 -6.98 -17.22 -21.13
CA THR A 292 -5.90 -17.47 -22.11
C THR A 292 -5.69 -16.30 -23.09
N LYS A 293 -6.65 -15.38 -23.17
CA LYS A 293 -6.66 -14.24 -24.10
C LYS A 293 -6.69 -12.91 -23.38
N ARG A 294 -6.33 -11.87 -24.11
CA ARG A 294 -6.47 -10.48 -23.67
C ARG A 294 -7.59 -9.80 -24.44
N THR A 295 -8.17 -8.78 -23.83
CA THR A 295 -9.25 -7.96 -24.39
C THR A 295 -9.07 -6.52 -23.96
N ILE A 296 -9.78 -5.62 -24.62
CA ILE A 296 -9.88 -4.22 -24.22
C ILE A 296 -10.96 -4.13 -23.14
N ASP A 297 -10.64 -3.46 -22.04
CA ASP A 297 -11.59 -3.15 -20.96
C ASP A 297 -11.84 -1.64 -20.91
N LEU A 298 -13.12 -1.28 -20.78
CA LEU A 298 -13.58 0.09 -20.54
C LEU A 298 -14.28 0.17 -19.19
N ASP A 299 -13.87 1.12 -18.35
CA ASP A 299 -14.50 1.37 -17.05
C ASP A 299 -14.75 2.86 -16.80
N GLN A 300 -15.39 3.14 -15.66
CA GLN A 300 -15.64 4.48 -15.16
C GLN A 300 -14.33 5.28 -14.93
N ALA A 301 -14.38 6.61 -15.10
CA ALA A 301 -13.18 7.45 -15.00
C ALA A 301 -12.41 7.32 -13.68
N ALA A 302 -11.10 7.45 -13.78
CA ALA A 302 -10.23 7.70 -12.64
C ALA A 302 -10.47 9.14 -12.11
N LEU A 303 -10.76 9.27 -10.81
CA LEU A 303 -11.05 10.56 -10.16
C LEU A 303 -9.84 11.09 -9.38
N GLY A 304 -9.70 12.41 -9.25
CA GLY A 304 -8.58 13.07 -8.57
C GLY A 304 -8.76 13.11 -7.05
N LEU A 305 -10.00 12.93 -6.58
CA LEU A 305 -10.37 12.62 -5.21
C LEU A 305 -11.35 11.43 -5.24
N SER A 306 -11.35 10.58 -4.21
CA SER A 306 -12.17 9.37 -4.23
C SER A 306 -13.68 9.70 -4.33
N ARG A 307 -14.42 8.78 -4.95
CA ARG A 307 -15.87 8.89 -5.14
C ARG A 307 -16.59 9.10 -3.80
N GLU A 308 -16.14 8.44 -2.74
CA GLU A 308 -16.72 8.47 -1.39
C GLU A 308 -16.65 9.86 -0.74
N TYR A 309 -15.75 10.73 -1.20
CA TYR A 309 -15.72 12.13 -0.81
C TYR A 309 -16.47 13.01 -1.80
N LEU A 310 -16.21 12.89 -3.11
CA LEU A 310 -16.85 13.72 -4.12
C LEU A 310 -18.38 13.61 -4.12
N SER A 311 -18.91 12.42 -3.85
CA SER A 311 -20.37 12.20 -3.76
C SER A 311 -21.04 12.84 -2.53
N LYS A 312 -20.26 13.30 -1.53
CA LYS A 312 -20.78 14.08 -0.39
C LYS A 312 -21.00 15.55 -0.72
N GLY A 313 -20.47 16.03 -1.85
CA GLY A 313 -20.64 17.40 -2.33
C GLY A 313 -19.61 18.39 -1.77
N PHE A 314 -19.74 19.64 -2.19
CA PHE A 314 -18.77 20.71 -1.94
C PHE A 314 -18.60 21.09 -0.46
N ASP A 315 -19.59 20.80 0.39
CA ASP A 315 -19.52 21.13 1.82
C ASP A 315 -18.64 20.16 2.62
N ASP A 316 -18.25 19.03 2.05
CA ASP A 316 -17.29 18.14 2.68
C ASP A 316 -15.89 18.81 2.74
N LYS A 317 -15.30 18.81 3.93
CA LYS A 317 -14.01 19.50 4.19
C LYS A 317 -12.86 19.00 3.30
N ILE A 318 -12.87 17.72 2.91
CA ILE A 318 -11.85 17.16 2.02
C ILE A 318 -12.07 17.63 0.59
N VAL A 319 -13.32 17.74 0.14
CA VAL A 319 -13.68 18.33 -1.17
C VAL A 319 -13.27 19.81 -1.22
N GLN A 320 -13.48 20.57 -0.15
CA GLN A 320 -13.02 21.96 -0.06
C GLN A 320 -11.48 22.08 -0.07
N ALA A 321 -10.79 21.17 0.62
CA ALA A 321 -9.32 21.13 0.61
C ALA A 321 -8.79 20.83 -0.80
N TYR A 322 -9.46 19.94 -1.53
CA TYR A 322 -9.14 19.61 -2.92
C TYR A 322 -9.40 20.79 -3.87
N TYR A 323 -10.54 21.46 -3.74
CA TYR A 323 -10.84 22.70 -4.46
C TYR A 323 -9.77 23.79 -4.23
N SER A 324 -9.42 24.04 -2.97
CA SER A 324 -8.37 25.02 -2.65
C SER A 324 -7.03 24.62 -3.27
N TYR A 325 -6.73 23.33 -3.32
CA TYR A 325 -5.53 22.81 -3.97
C TYR A 325 -5.53 23.07 -5.48
N MET A 326 -6.66 22.84 -6.16
CA MET A 326 -6.84 23.20 -7.58
C MET A 326 -6.51 24.67 -7.84
N VAL A 327 -7.16 25.56 -7.09
CA VAL A 327 -7.03 27.02 -7.25
C VAL A 327 -5.61 27.51 -6.98
N ASP A 328 -4.99 27.03 -5.91
CA ASP A 328 -3.65 27.50 -5.55
C ASP A 328 -2.58 26.99 -6.54
N ILE A 329 -2.72 25.78 -7.08
CA ILE A 329 -1.81 25.28 -8.12
C ILE A 329 -1.95 26.08 -9.41
N ALA A 330 -3.17 26.36 -9.85
CA ALA A 330 -3.38 27.21 -11.02
C ALA A 330 -2.79 28.61 -10.81
N ALA A 331 -2.96 29.21 -9.62
CA ALA A 331 -2.38 30.51 -9.29
C ALA A 331 -0.83 30.47 -9.29
N ILE A 332 -0.22 29.41 -8.74
CA ILE A 332 1.25 29.21 -8.79
C ILE A 332 1.75 29.12 -10.24
N LEU A 333 0.95 28.53 -11.14
CA LEU A 333 1.26 28.41 -12.56
C LEU A 333 0.92 29.67 -13.39
N GLY A 334 0.39 30.72 -12.76
CA GLY A 334 0.17 32.03 -13.39
C GLY A 334 -1.30 32.43 -13.62
N ALA A 335 -2.28 31.63 -13.17
CA ALA A 335 -3.69 32.02 -13.27
C ALA A 335 -4.00 33.27 -12.43
N ASN A 336 -4.95 34.08 -12.90
CA ASN A 336 -5.63 35.03 -12.03
C ASN A 336 -6.40 34.26 -10.94
N LYS A 337 -6.15 34.57 -9.66
CA LYS A 337 -6.74 33.83 -8.54
C LYS A 337 -8.27 33.95 -8.47
N THR A 338 -8.84 35.05 -8.94
CA THR A 338 -10.31 35.25 -8.95
C THR A 338 -10.95 34.36 -10.01
N ASP A 339 -10.39 34.35 -11.22
CA ASP A 339 -10.90 33.53 -12.32
C ASP A 339 -10.70 32.05 -12.01
N ALA A 340 -9.55 31.68 -11.45
CA ALA A 340 -9.26 30.33 -11.01
C ALA A 340 -10.27 29.80 -9.98
N LYS A 341 -10.75 30.65 -9.06
CA LYS A 341 -11.80 30.25 -8.11
C LYS A 341 -13.09 29.88 -8.82
N THR A 342 -13.51 30.66 -9.81
CA THR A 342 -14.76 30.42 -10.53
C THR A 342 -14.62 29.19 -11.43
N GLU A 343 -13.65 29.20 -12.34
CA GLU A 343 -13.51 28.16 -13.37
C GLU A 343 -13.19 26.78 -12.78
N LEU A 344 -12.31 26.71 -11.77
CA LEU A 344 -11.97 25.42 -11.18
C LEU A 344 -13.05 24.89 -10.23
N LYS A 345 -13.95 25.74 -9.76
CA LYS A 345 -15.15 25.28 -9.07
C LYS A 345 -16.08 24.56 -10.05
N GLU A 346 -16.27 25.10 -11.24
CA GLU A 346 -17.04 24.44 -12.30
C GLU A 346 -16.40 23.10 -12.72
N SER A 347 -15.08 23.04 -12.83
CA SER A 347 -14.36 21.78 -13.09
C SER A 347 -14.52 20.77 -11.96
N LEU A 348 -14.50 21.20 -10.71
CA LEU A 348 -14.79 20.31 -9.57
C LEU A 348 -16.24 19.82 -9.57
N GLU A 349 -17.20 20.69 -9.90
CA GLU A 349 -18.60 20.31 -10.04
C GLU A 349 -18.80 19.30 -11.16
N PHE A 350 -18.05 19.42 -12.26
CA PHE A 350 -18.00 18.41 -13.31
C PHE A 350 -17.44 17.08 -12.79
N GLU A 351 -16.33 17.09 -12.03
CA GLU A 351 -15.77 15.85 -11.46
C GLU A 351 -16.68 15.21 -10.39
N MET A 352 -17.41 16.01 -9.61
CA MET A 352 -18.46 15.49 -8.71
C MET A 352 -19.60 14.82 -9.48
N LYS A 353 -19.99 15.36 -10.66
CA LYS A 353 -20.96 14.70 -11.54
C LYS A 353 -20.42 13.39 -12.09
N LEU A 354 -19.14 13.33 -12.48
CA LEU A 354 -18.47 12.07 -12.86
C LEU A 354 -18.54 11.04 -11.72
N ALA A 355 -18.19 11.45 -10.49
CA ALA A 355 -18.27 10.58 -9.32
C ALA A 355 -19.70 10.03 -9.07
N ASN A 356 -20.72 10.87 -9.28
CA ASN A 356 -22.11 10.48 -9.06
C ASN A 356 -22.66 9.51 -10.11
N ILE A 357 -22.19 9.56 -11.36
CA ILE A 357 -22.57 8.60 -12.40
C ILE A 357 -21.77 7.28 -12.31
N SER A 358 -20.65 7.27 -11.58
CA SER A 358 -19.83 6.09 -11.31
C SER A 358 -20.45 5.15 -10.26
N LEU A 359 -20.17 3.85 -10.35
CA LEU A 359 -20.59 2.86 -9.36
C LEU A 359 -19.74 2.97 -8.08
N PRO A 360 -20.36 2.84 -6.89
CA PRO A 360 -19.65 2.72 -5.62
C PRO A 360 -19.01 1.32 -5.47
N ASN A 361 -17.94 1.21 -4.68
CA ASN A 361 -17.15 -0.01 -4.53
C ASN A 361 -17.97 -1.23 -4.10
N GLU A 362 -18.99 -1.03 -3.23
CA GLU A 362 -19.88 -2.09 -2.75
C GLU A 362 -20.59 -2.81 -3.92
N LYS A 363 -20.93 -2.07 -4.97
CA LYS A 363 -21.66 -2.59 -6.14
C LYS A 363 -20.74 -3.18 -7.22
N ARG A 364 -19.41 -3.06 -7.05
CA ARG A 364 -18.40 -3.51 -8.01
C ARG A 364 -17.80 -4.89 -7.66
N ARG A 365 -18.25 -5.53 -6.58
CA ARG A 365 -17.75 -6.85 -6.14
C ARG A 365 -18.31 -8.05 -6.93
N ASN A 366 -19.32 -7.83 -7.78
CA ASN A 366 -19.88 -8.88 -8.64
C ASN A 366 -19.29 -8.79 -10.05
N ALA A 367 -18.29 -9.61 -10.34
CA ALA A 367 -17.58 -9.61 -11.63
C ALA A 367 -18.49 -9.98 -12.80
N THR A 368 -19.55 -10.76 -12.57
CA THR A 368 -20.53 -11.10 -13.63
C THR A 368 -21.32 -9.88 -14.09
N LEU A 369 -21.65 -8.96 -13.18
CA LEU A 369 -22.35 -7.71 -13.54
C LEU A 369 -21.45 -6.70 -14.24
N LEU A 370 -20.14 -6.76 -14.01
CA LEU A 370 -19.17 -5.93 -14.70
C LEU A 370 -18.79 -6.50 -16.08
N TYR A 371 -18.96 -7.79 -16.33
CA TYR A 371 -18.61 -8.39 -17.62
C TYR A 371 -19.71 -8.18 -18.68
N ASN A 372 -19.64 -7.07 -19.42
CA ASN A 372 -20.58 -6.76 -20.52
C ASN A 372 -19.83 -6.67 -21.87
N PRO A 373 -19.64 -7.80 -22.58
CA PRO A 373 -18.95 -7.80 -23.86
C PRO A 373 -19.80 -7.15 -24.97
N MET A 374 -19.16 -6.32 -25.80
CA MET A 374 -19.75 -5.71 -26.99
C MET A 374 -18.71 -5.69 -28.11
N THR A 375 -19.12 -5.92 -29.35
CA THR A 375 -18.27 -5.61 -30.51
C THR A 375 -18.12 -4.09 -30.66
N ILE A 376 -17.05 -3.62 -31.30
CA ILE A 376 -16.89 -2.18 -31.63
C ILE A 376 -18.09 -1.67 -32.44
N ARG A 377 -18.65 -2.50 -33.32
CA ARG A 377 -19.88 -2.22 -34.08
C ARG A 377 -21.08 -1.96 -33.17
N GLU A 378 -21.32 -2.83 -32.20
CA GLU A 378 -22.42 -2.69 -31.23
C GLU A 378 -22.19 -1.49 -30.31
N LEU A 379 -20.94 -1.29 -29.87
CA LEU A 379 -20.53 -0.17 -29.04
C LEU A 379 -20.79 1.16 -29.76
N SER A 380 -20.42 1.26 -31.03
CA SER A 380 -20.65 2.46 -31.87
C SER A 380 -22.12 2.70 -32.18
N LYS A 381 -22.93 1.65 -32.26
CA LYS A 381 -24.39 1.78 -32.39
C LYS A 381 -25.05 2.27 -31.10
N THR A 382 -24.53 1.85 -29.94
CA THR A 382 -25.10 2.14 -28.62
C THR A 382 -24.65 3.49 -28.07
N TYR A 383 -23.38 3.84 -28.26
CA TYR A 383 -22.72 5.06 -27.78
C TYR A 383 -22.08 5.79 -28.97
N SER A 384 -22.91 6.43 -29.78
CA SER A 384 -22.51 6.96 -31.09
C SER A 384 -21.75 8.28 -31.04
N SER A 385 -21.60 8.92 -29.87
CA SER A 385 -20.86 10.18 -29.75
C SER A 385 -19.33 10.00 -29.77
N ILE A 386 -18.87 8.75 -29.64
CA ILE A 386 -17.46 8.37 -29.63
C ILE A 386 -17.18 7.53 -30.88
N PRO A 387 -16.19 7.92 -31.72
CA PRO A 387 -15.78 7.13 -32.86
C PRO A 387 -14.90 5.95 -32.39
N TRP A 388 -15.50 4.94 -31.76
CA TRP A 388 -14.76 3.90 -31.01
C TRP A 388 -13.63 3.22 -31.77
N LYS A 389 -13.82 2.92 -33.07
CA LYS A 389 -12.76 2.33 -33.88
C LYS A 389 -11.54 3.26 -33.99
N GLU A 390 -11.77 4.54 -34.23
CA GLU A 390 -10.70 5.55 -34.27
C GLU A 390 -10.09 5.70 -32.88
N TYR A 391 -10.94 5.88 -31.86
CA TYR A 391 -10.53 6.05 -30.48
C TYR A 391 -9.57 4.95 -30.02
N PHE A 392 -9.93 3.68 -30.22
CA PHE A 392 -9.05 2.56 -29.87
C PHE A 392 -7.79 2.51 -30.71
N ASN A 393 -7.90 2.67 -32.04
CA ASN A 393 -6.73 2.59 -32.92
C ASN A 393 -5.72 3.72 -32.71
N THR A 394 -6.15 4.87 -32.19
CA THR A 394 -5.27 5.97 -31.80
C THR A 394 -4.58 5.71 -30.45
N LEU A 395 -5.25 5.03 -29.51
CA LEU A 395 -4.66 4.71 -28.19
C LEU A 395 -3.74 3.48 -28.22
N LEU A 396 -4.11 2.47 -29.01
CA LEU A 396 -3.42 1.20 -29.12
C LEU A 396 -2.07 1.33 -29.82
N ALA A 397 -1.18 0.40 -29.52
CA ALA A 397 0.05 0.23 -30.28
C ALA A 397 -0.27 -0.04 -31.76
N THR A 398 0.60 0.42 -32.68
CA THR A 398 0.44 0.21 -34.13
C THR A 398 0.35 -1.27 -34.51
N SER A 399 0.95 -2.16 -33.71
CA SER A 399 0.90 -3.61 -33.89
C SER A 399 -0.41 -4.27 -33.39
N ALA A 400 -1.29 -3.51 -32.74
CA ALA A 400 -2.47 -4.00 -32.02
C ALA A 400 -3.80 -3.40 -32.53
N GLN A 401 -3.84 -2.94 -33.79
CA GLN A 401 -5.04 -2.34 -34.38
C GLN A 401 -6.26 -3.29 -34.35
N VAL A 402 -7.45 -2.68 -34.31
CA VAL A 402 -8.75 -3.33 -34.15
C VAL A 402 -9.70 -2.95 -35.30
N ASP A 403 -10.56 -3.89 -35.67
CA ASP A 403 -11.66 -3.67 -36.62
C ASP A 403 -13.02 -3.58 -35.91
N GLU A 404 -14.12 -3.50 -36.67
CA GLU A 404 -15.45 -3.32 -36.07
C GLU A 404 -15.97 -4.55 -35.31
N ASP A 405 -15.35 -5.72 -35.51
CA ASP A 405 -15.79 -6.98 -34.92
C ASP A 405 -14.96 -7.34 -33.66
N GLU A 406 -13.98 -6.51 -33.29
CA GLU A 406 -13.26 -6.63 -32.02
C GLU A 406 -14.23 -6.57 -30.84
N VAL A 407 -14.09 -7.52 -29.91
CA VAL A 407 -14.88 -7.56 -28.67
C VAL A 407 -14.17 -6.77 -27.58
N VAL A 408 -14.91 -5.87 -26.94
CA VAL A 408 -14.51 -5.01 -25.83
C VAL A 408 -15.41 -5.30 -24.63
N ILE A 409 -14.84 -5.33 -23.43
CA ILE A 409 -15.60 -5.45 -22.19
C ILE A 409 -15.93 -4.06 -21.66
N VAL A 410 -17.22 -3.79 -21.44
CA VAL A 410 -17.68 -2.52 -20.85
C VAL A 410 -18.09 -2.78 -19.40
N SER A 411 -17.23 -2.41 -18.45
CA SER A 411 -17.43 -2.67 -17.02
C SER A 411 -18.72 -2.05 -16.47
N VAL A 412 -19.02 -0.80 -16.85
CA VAL A 412 -20.22 -0.08 -16.39
C VAL A 412 -20.95 0.58 -17.58
N PRO A 413 -21.82 -0.13 -18.32
CA PRO A 413 -22.49 0.40 -19.50
C PRO A 413 -23.25 1.72 -19.25
N ASN A 414 -23.98 1.80 -18.13
CA ASN A 414 -24.74 3.00 -17.75
C ASN A 414 -23.86 4.23 -17.48
N TYR A 415 -22.59 4.03 -17.11
CA TYR A 415 -21.64 5.13 -16.94
C TYR A 415 -21.39 5.81 -18.29
N ILE A 416 -21.14 5.03 -19.35
CA ILE A 416 -20.91 5.56 -20.70
C ILE A 416 -22.12 6.36 -21.19
N THR A 417 -23.34 5.83 -21.07
CA THR A 417 -24.57 6.59 -21.41
C THR A 417 -24.69 7.91 -20.67
N SER A 418 -24.35 7.91 -19.38
CA SER A 418 -24.45 9.11 -18.53
C SER A 418 -23.34 10.10 -18.83
N LEU A 419 -22.14 9.61 -19.16
CA LEU A 419 -20.99 10.39 -19.57
C LEU A 419 -21.26 11.13 -20.89
N GLU A 420 -21.82 10.48 -21.90
CA GLU A 420 -22.15 11.14 -23.18
C GLU A 420 -23.07 12.35 -22.96
N LYS A 421 -24.10 12.18 -22.12
CA LYS A 421 -25.02 13.28 -21.74
C LYS A 421 -24.31 14.38 -20.96
N LEU A 422 -23.45 13.99 -20.03
CA LEU A 422 -22.71 14.93 -19.19
C LEU A 422 -21.74 15.76 -20.04
N LEU A 423 -20.99 15.14 -20.95
CA LEU A 423 -20.07 15.83 -21.86
C LEU A 423 -20.82 16.73 -22.85
N ALA A 424 -21.96 16.29 -23.38
CA ALA A 424 -22.76 17.10 -24.30
C ALA A 424 -23.35 18.37 -23.65
N THR A 425 -23.59 18.35 -22.35
CA THR A 425 -24.21 19.47 -21.60
C THR A 425 -23.20 20.31 -20.82
N THR A 426 -21.93 19.89 -20.76
CA THR A 426 -20.87 20.62 -20.05
C THR A 426 -20.11 21.52 -21.04
N PRO A 427 -19.89 22.80 -20.75
CA PRO A 427 -19.05 23.67 -21.60
C PRO A 427 -17.67 23.05 -21.85
N LYS A 428 -17.15 23.20 -23.06
CA LYS A 428 -15.84 22.64 -23.44
C LYS A 428 -14.73 23.26 -22.61
N ARG A 429 -14.84 24.54 -22.25
CA ARG A 429 -13.89 25.21 -21.32
C ARG A 429 -13.81 24.50 -19.97
N VAL A 430 -14.94 24.06 -19.41
CA VAL A 430 -14.98 23.31 -18.14
C VAL A 430 -14.32 21.94 -18.28
N GLN A 431 -14.60 21.24 -19.38
CA GLN A 431 -13.98 19.94 -19.69
C GLN A 431 -12.45 20.08 -19.85
N ALA A 432 -11.99 21.11 -20.56
CA ALA A 432 -10.58 21.42 -20.76
C ALA A 432 -9.88 21.74 -19.44
N ASN A 433 -10.46 22.62 -18.62
CA ASN A 433 -9.92 22.95 -17.30
C ASN A 433 -9.84 21.71 -16.40
N TYR A 434 -10.84 20.83 -16.43
CA TYR A 434 -10.82 19.58 -15.69
C TYR A 434 -9.62 18.70 -16.09
N VAL A 435 -9.43 18.39 -17.37
CA VAL A 435 -8.33 17.49 -17.76
C VAL A 435 -6.95 18.11 -17.63
N MET A 436 -6.81 19.43 -17.87
CA MET A 436 -5.54 20.12 -17.66
C MET A 436 -5.18 20.21 -16.18
N TRP A 437 -6.18 20.35 -15.31
CA TRP A 437 -5.98 20.19 -13.87
C TRP A 437 -5.46 18.78 -13.53
N ARG A 438 -6.06 17.72 -14.10
CA ARG A 438 -5.60 16.35 -13.85
C ARG A 438 -4.14 16.13 -14.27
N ALA A 439 -3.76 16.65 -15.43
CA ALA A 439 -2.37 16.64 -15.89
C ALA A 439 -1.44 17.44 -14.95
N ALA A 440 -1.79 18.67 -14.62
CA ALA A 440 -1.01 19.51 -13.71
C ALA A 440 -0.82 18.85 -12.34
N ALA A 441 -1.90 18.32 -11.73
CA ALA A 441 -1.88 17.65 -10.44
C ALA A 441 -0.97 16.42 -10.44
N SER A 442 -0.96 15.64 -11.53
CA SER A 442 -0.08 14.46 -11.67
C SER A 442 1.40 14.82 -11.78
N SER A 443 1.72 16.04 -12.22
CA SER A 443 3.10 16.52 -12.43
C SER A 443 3.72 17.19 -11.20
N VAL A 444 2.92 17.65 -10.23
CA VAL A 444 3.40 18.45 -9.08
C VAL A 444 4.55 17.77 -8.31
N SER A 445 4.50 16.45 -8.12
CA SER A 445 5.51 15.71 -7.36
C SER A 445 6.94 15.77 -7.94
N TYR A 446 7.06 16.16 -9.21
CA TYR A 446 8.31 16.13 -9.98
C TYR A 446 8.92 17.51 -10.22
N LEU A 447 8.29 18.56 -9.68
CA LEU A 447 8.67 19.97 -9.88
C LEU A 447 9.33 20.56 -8.62
N THR A 448 9.37 21.89 -8.55
CA THR A 448 10.03 22.68 -7.48
C THR A 448 9.48 22.40 -6.09
N ASP A 449 10.27 22.71 -5.07
CA ASP A 449 9.87 22.57 -3.66
C ASP A 449 8.65 23.46 -3.33
N GLU A 450 8.49 24.63 -3.97
CA GLU A 450 7.36 25.53 -3.73
C GLU A 450 6.02 24.87 -4.06
N ILE A 451 5.87 24.33 -5.27
CA ILE A 451 4.62 23.69 -5.70
C ILE A 451 4.38 22.37 -4.94
N ARG A 452 5.45 21.63 -4.64
CA ARG A 452 5.42 20.42 -3.81
C ARG A 452 5.03 20.70 -2.35
N LYS A 453 5.35 21.87 -1.81
CA LYS A 453 4.89 22.32 -0.49
C LYS A 453 3.38 22.54 -0.48
N ARG A 454 2.80 23.06 -1.56
CA ARG A 454 1.34 23.22 -1.66
C ARG A 454 0.62 21.87 -1.72
N GLN A 455 1.20 20.89 -2.41
CA GLN A 455 0.71 19.50 -2.40
C GLN A 455 0.77 18.88 -1.01
N LEU A 456 1.84 19.12 -0.23
CA LEU A 456 1.93 18.66 1.15
C LEU A 456 0.78 19.22 2.00
N GLN A 457 0.49 20.52 1.91
CA GLN A 457 -0.61 21.15 2.67
C GLN A 457 -1.98 20.52 2.35
N TYR A 458 -2.22 20.18 1.08
CA TYR A 458 -3.41 19.42 0.70
C TYR A 458 -3.39 18.02 1.34
N SER A 459 -2.28 17.29 1.21
CA SER A 459 -2.12 15.96 1.77
C SER A 459 -2.26 15.92 3.30
N THR A 460 -1.85 16.98 4.01
CA THR A 460 -2.05 17.15 5.45
C THR A 460 -3.54 17.12 5.81
N ALA A 461 -4.40 17.77 5.03
CA ALA A 461 -5.85 17.76 5.29
C ALA A 461 -6.46 16.35 5.14
N LEU A 462 -5.89 15.50 4.28
CA LEU A 462 -6.38 14.14 4.04
C LEU A 462 -5.83 13.12 5.03
N SER A 463 -4.58 13.28 5.44
CA SER A 463 -3.83 12.19 6.07
C SER A 463 -3.10 12.59 7.37
N GLY A 464 -3.13 13.87 7.72
CA GLY A 464 -2.52 14.41 8.93
C GLY A 464 -0.99 14.49 8.89
N LYS A 465 -0.32 14.04 7.83
CA LYS A 465 1.14 14.20 7.70
C LYS A 465 1.49 15.66 7.45
N THR A 466 2.48 16.17 8.17
CA THR A 466 2.85 17.60 8.18
C THR A 466 4.18 17.88 7.51
N GLU A 467 4.96 16.85 7.21
CA GLU A 467 6.23 16.96 6.49
C GLU A 467 6.26 16.02 5.28
N ARG A 468 7.20 16.27 4.36
CA ARG A 468 7.53 15.32 3.29
C ARG A 468 8.58 14.36 3.79
N GLU A 469 8.58 13.15 3.23
CA GLU A 469 9.67 12.22 3.48
C GLU A 469 10.99 12.79 2.95
N PRO A 470 12.14 12.40 3.52
CA PRO A 470 13.44 12.78 2.99
C PRO A 470 13.52 12.52 1.48
N ARG A 471 14.09 13.45 0.72
CA ARG A 471 14.09 13.38 -0.75
C ARG A 471 14.60 12.04 -1.30
N TRP A 472 15.64 11.47 -0.70
CA TRP A 472 16.17 10.16 -1.10
C TRP A 472 15.10 9.06 -1.03
N LYS A 473 14.21 9.10 -0.03
CA LYS A 473 13.18 8.10 0.18
C LYS A 473 12.09 8.20 -0.89
N GLU A 474 11.59 9.42 -1.15
CA GLU A 474 10.67 9.68 -2.28
C GLU A 474 11.27 9.25 -3.64
N CYS A 475 12.58 9.45 -3.81
CA CYS A 475 13.29 9.04 -5.02
C CYS A 475 13.44 7.51 -5.12
N ILE A 476 13.73 6.82 -4.02
CA ILE A 476 13.76 5.34 -3.99
C ILE A 476 12.38 4.78 -4.28
N ASP A 477 11.31 5.37 -3.73
CA ASP A 477 9.94 4.96 -4.02
C ASP A 477 9.60 5.12 -5.50
N THR A 478 9.95 6.26 -6.09
CA THR A 478 9.73 6.48 -7.53
C THR A 478 10.50 5.47 -8.39
N VAL A 479 11.76 5.17 -8.03
CA VAL A 479 12.60 4.26 -8.81
C VAL A 479 12.13 2.82 -8.66
N SER A 480 11.80 2.38 -7.44
CA SER A 480 11.29 1.04 -7.15
C SER A 480 9.90 0.80 -7.74
N SER A 481 9.04 1.82 -7.83
CA SER A 481 7.73 1.69 -8.48
C SER A 481 7.84 1.63 -10.01
N SER A 482 8.70 2.47 -10.59
CA SER A 482 8.78 2.65 -12.06
C SER A 482 9.70 1.62 -12.73
N LEU A 483 10.75 1.18 -12.04
CA LEU A 483 11.75 0.23 -12.53
C LEU A 483 11.82 -1.01 -11.62
N ALA A 484 10.66 -1.47 -11.15
CA ALA A 484 10.51 -2.53 -10.15
C ALA A 484 11.27 -3.81 -10.48
N ILE A 485 11.39 -4.19 -11.75
CA ILE A 485 12.13 -5.39 -12.20
C ILE A 485 13.63 -5.19 -12.04
N SER A 486 14.14 -4.04 -12.47
CA SER A 486 15.56 -3.68 -12.31
C SER A 486 15.95 -3.60 -10.84
N VAL A 487 15.18 -2.84 -10.04
CA VAL A 487 15.41 -2.68 -8.59
C VAL A 487 15.23 -4.02 -7.86
N GLY A 488 14.25 -4.81 -8.25
CA GLY A 488 14.02 -6.14 -7.74
C GLY A 488 15.21 -7.07 -7.94
N ALA A 489 15.78 -7.09 -9.14
CA ALA A 489 17.00 -7.85 -9.42
C ALA A 489 18.19 -7.39 -8.56
N MET A 490 18.38 -6.08 -8.38
CA MET A 490 19.42 -5.54 -7.48
C MET A 490 19.21 -5.98 -6.03
N TYR A 491 17.96 -6.00 -5.56
CA TYR A 491 17.61 -6.39 -4.19
C TYR A 491 17.88 -7.87 -3.93
N VAL A 492 17.32 -8.76 -4.76
CA VAL A 492 17.37 -10.21 -4.50
C VAL A 492 18.79 -10.75 -4.60
N ARG A 493 19.60 -10.25 -5.54
CA ARG A 493 21.00 -10.65 -5.73
C ARG A 493 21.88 -10.31 -4.53
N LYS A 494 21.49 -9.33 -3.72
CA LYS A 494 22.34 -8.78 -2.64
C LYS A 494 21.85 -9.13 -1.24
N TYR A 495 20.53 -9.09 -1.01
CA TYR A 495 19.97 -9.17 0.34
C TYR A 495 19.15 -10.44 0.60
N PHE A 496 18.71 -11.15 -0.43
CA PHE A 496 17.86 -12.32 -0.25
C PHE A 496 18.67 -13.62 -0.16
N LYS A 497 18.29 -14.52 0.74
CA LYS A 497 18.93 -15.83 0.94
C LYS A 497 18.04 -16.95 0.41
N GLU A 498 18.60 -17.87 -0.37
CA GLU A 498 17.84 -19.00 -0.96
C GLU A 498 17.15 -19.90 0.08
N ASP A 499 17.75 -20.11 1.26
CA ASP A 499 17.14 -20.91 2.31
C ASP A 499 15.79 -20.33 2.80
N ALA A 500 15.62 -19.01 2.73
CA ALA A 500 14.34 -18.37 3.06
C ALA A 500 13.25 -18.73 2.04
N LYS A 501 13.58 -18.82 0.76
CA LYS A 501 12.66 -19.27 -0.31
C LYS A 501 12.23 -20.71 -0.07
N LYS A 502 13.16 -21.60 0.27
CA LYS A 502 12.85 -23.01 0.56
C LYS A 502 11.89 -23.16 1.75
N ASN A 503 12.18 -22.52 2.87
CA ASN A 503 11.32 -22.58 4.06
C ASN A 503 9.92 -21.99 3.82
N ALA A 504 9.82 -20.90 3.04
CA ALA A 504 8.53 -20.34 2.66
C ALA A 504 7.72 -21.30 1.76
N VAL A 505 8.37 -22.01 0.83
CA VAL A 505 7.74 -23.05 0.00
C VAL A 505 7.16 -24.17 0.86
N ASP A 506 7.91 -24.65 1.86
CA ASP A 506 7.44 -25.71 2.76
C ASP A 506 6.21 -25.25 3.58
N MET A 507 6.23 -24.01 4.11
CA MET A 507 5.07 -23.45 4.81
C MET A 507 3.84 -23.30 3.91
N VAL A 508 4.01 -22.88 2.66
CA VAL A 508 2.91 -22.82 1.68
C VAL A 508 2.32 -24.20 1.44
N ALA A 509 3.14 -25.24 1.36
CA ALA A 509 2.67 -26.61 1.20
C ALA A 509 1.86 -27.07 2.42
N ASP A 510 2.36 -26.84 3.63
CA ASP A 510 1.70 -27.21 4.89
C ASP A 510 0.34 -26.50 5.03
N ILE A 511 0.26 -25.19 4.77
CA ILE A 511 -0.97 -24.40 4.91
C ILE A 511 -2.00 -24.80 3.84
N ARG A 512 -1.59 -25.02 2.60
CA ARG A 512 -2.48 -25.51 1.53
C ARG A 512 -3.05 -26.90 1.85
N GLN A 513 -2.29 -27.74 2.53
CA GLN A 513 -2.78 -29.04 2.99
C GLN A 513 -3.89 -28.88 4.04
N GLU A 514 -3.75 -27.94 4.96
CA GLU A 514 -4.80 -27.65 5.94
C GLU A 514 -6.05 -27.04 5.31
N PHE A 515 -5.89 -26.12 4.36
CA PHE A 515 -7.04 -25.63 3.60
C PHE A 515 -7.77 -26.76 2.86
N THR A 516 -7.02 -27.73 2.31
CA THR A 516 -7.60 -28.94 1.69
C THR A 516 -8.38 -29.78 2.70
N LYS A 517 -7.90 -29.92 3.95
CA LYS A 517 -8.63 -30.62 5.03
C LYS A 517 -9.88 -29.85 5.44
N ILE A 518 -9.81 -28.52 5.52
CA ILE A 518 -10.93 -27.62 5.78
C ILE A 518 -12.02 -27.81 4.73
N LEU A 519 -11.65 -27.71 3.44
CA LEU A 519 -12.57 -27.91 2.31
C LEU A 519 -13.26 -29.28 2.35
N LYS A 520 -12.66 -30.32 2.93
CA LYS A 520 -13.30 -31.64 3.09
C LYS A 520 -14.31 -31.71 4.23
N LYS A 521 -14.23 -30.81 5.20
CA LYS A 521 -15.02 -30.86 6.45
C LYS A 521 -16.15 -29.85 6.51
N VAL A 522 -16.09 -28.74 5.75
CA VAL A 522 -17.16 -27.73 5.75
C VAL A 522 -18.53 -28.37 5.44
N ASP A 523 -19.51 -28.14 6.30
CA ASP A 523 -20.83 -28.80 6.31
C ASP A 523 -21.87 -28.13 5.41
N TRP A 524 -21.56 -26.91 4.95
CA TRP A 524 -22.45 -26.06 4.18
C TRP A 524 -22.29 -26.22 2.66
N MET A 525 -21.27 -26.96 2.21
CA MET A 525 -20.94 -27.18 0.81
C MET A 525 -21.34 -28.58 0.35
N ASP A 526 -22.03 -28.68 -0.79
CA ASP A 526 -22.33 -29.97 -1.43
C ASP A 526 -21.08 -30.66 -2.00
N GLU A 527 -21.15 -31.97 -2.25
CA GLU A 527 -19.99 -32.77 -2.69
C GLU A 527 -19.46 -32.39 -4.09
N GLU A 528 -20.31 -31.91 -5.00
CA GLU A 528 -19.86 -31.50 -6.34
C GLU A 528 -19.10 -30.18 -6.28
N THR A 529 -19.66 -29.18 -5.59
CA THR A 529 -18.96 -27.92 -5.35
C THR A 529 -17.68 -28.15 -4.55
N ARG A 530 -17.68 -29.08 -3.57
CA ARG A 530 -16.50 -29.48 -2.79
C ARG A 530 -15.40 -30.05 -3.67
N LYS A 531 -15.74 -30.94 -4.60
CA LYS A 531 -14.77 -31.49 -5.57
C LYS A 531 -14.17 -30.38 -6.44
N SER A 532 -14.98 -29.42 -6.90
CA SER A 532 -14.52 -28.27 -7.67
C SER A 532 -13.61 -27.34 -6.85
N ALA A 533 -13.95 -27.08 -5.59
CA ALA A 533 -13.13 -26.28 -4.68
C ALA A 533 -11.77 -26.94 -4.40
N LEU A 534 -11.76 -28.26 -4.17
CA LEU A 534 -10.52 -29.05 -4.02
C LEU A 534 -9.66 -28.99 -5.28
N ASN A 535 -10.26 -29.10 -6.46
CA ASN A 535 -9.54 -28.99 -7.73
C ASN A 535 -8.95 -27.57 -7.93
N LYS A 536 -9.67 -26.52 -7.53
CA LYS A 536 -9.19 -25.14 -7.59
C LYS A 536 -8.03 -24.90 -6.62
N ALA A 537 -8.14 -25.37 -5.37
CA ALA A 537 -7.07 -25.26 -4.39
C ALA A 537 -5.80 -26.02 -4.84
N ALA A 538 -5.98 -27.21 -5.43
CA ALA A 538 -4.89 -28.02 -5.95
C ALA A 538 -4.20 -27.41 -7.18
N SER A 539 -4.93 -26.67 -8.03
CA SER A 539 -4.35 -26.00 -9.21
C SER A 539 -3.78 -24.62 -8.91
N MET A 540 -3.91 -24.13 -7.68
CA MET A 540 -3.40 -22.82 -7.30
C MET A 540 -1.88 -22.80 -7.41
N SER A 541 -1.37 -21.86 -8.19
CA SER A 541 0.07 -21.69 -8.42
C SER A 541 0.69 -20.79 -7.35
N SER A 542 1.98 -20.98 -7.04
CA SER A 542 2.66 -20.22 -6.00
C SER A 542 3.93 -19.58 -6.55
N HIS A 543 4.05 -18.26 -6.44
CA HIS A 543 5.21 -17.47 -6.83
C HIS A 543 5.94 -16.96 -5.60
N ILE A 544 7.04 -17.63 -5.22
CA ILE A 544 7.76 -17.35 -3.97
C ILE A 544 9.06 -16.61 -4.25
N ALA A 545 9.26 -15.51 -3.51
CA ALA A 545 10.40 -14.61 -3.55
C ALA A 545 10.60 -13.85 -4.86
N TYR A 546 11.06 -14.53 -5.92
CA TYR A 546 11.36 -13.93 -7.23
C TYR A 546 11.41 -14.97 -8.35
N PRO A 547 11.17 -14.55 -9.61
CA PRO A 547 11.47 -15.37 -10.79
C PRO A 547 12.97 -15.40 -11.08
N ASP A 548 13.48 -16.55 -11.50
CA ASP A 548 14.92 -16.79 -11.73
C ASP A 548 15.49 -15.88 -12.85
N GLU A 549 14.64 -15.39 -13.76
CA GLU A 549 14.99 -14.38 -14.77
C GLU A 549 15.64 -13.11 -14.22
N LEU A 550 15.38 -12.75 -12.96
CA LEU A 550 16.03 -11.59 -12.36
C LEU A 550 17.54 -11.79 -12.16
N LEU A 551 18.04 -13.01 -12.32
CA LEU A 551 19.46 -13.35 -12.27
C LEU A 551 20.13 -13.35 -13.66
N ASP A 552 19.36 -13.14 -14.75
CA ASP A 552 19.85 -13.14 -16.13
C ASP A 552 19.89 -11.73 -16.72
N ASP A 553 21.09 -11.15 -16.82
CA ASP A 553 21.30 -9.79 -17.35
C ASP A 553 20.78 -9.61 -18.78
N LYS A 554 20.86 -10.64 -19.64
CA LYS A 554 20.43 -10.53 -21.04
C LYS A 554 18.91 -10.36 -21.14
N LYS A 555 18.16 -11.06 -20.29
CA LYS A 555 16.69 -10.93 -20.22
C LYS A 555 16.30 -9.55 -19.71
N LEU A 556 16.98 -9.05 -18.67
CA LEU A 556 16.75 -7.71 -18.13
C LEU A 556 17.05 -6.63 -19.19
N GLU A 557 18.20 -6.71 -19.87
CA GLU A 557 18.59 -5.75 -20.91
C GLU A 557 17.62 -5.73 -22.08
N LYS A 558 17.18 -6.91 -22.54
CA LYS A 558 16.19 -7.02 -23.62
C LYS A 558 14.85 -6.38 -23.25
N PHE A 559 14.40 -6.55 -22.00
CA PHE A 559 13.14 -5.93 -21.55
C PHE A 559 13.21 -4.40 -21.61
N TYR A 560 14.34 -3.81 -21.20
CA TYR A 560 14.54 -2.36 -21.17
C TYR A 560 15.22 -1.78 -22.41
N GLU A 561 15.30 -2.53 -23.52
CA GLU A 561 16.09 -2.14 -24.70
C GLU A 561 15.65 -0.78 -25.27
N LYS A 562 14.35 -0.50 -25.28
CA LYS A 562 13.74 0.72 -25.85
C LYS A 562 13.58 1.88 -24.86
N LEU A 563 13.97 1.69 -23.60
CA LEU A 563 13.85 2.73 -22.58
C LEU A 563 15.16 3.52 -22.48
N GLU A 564 15.06 4.83 -22.63
CA GLU A 564 16.14 5.78 -22.40
C GLU A 564 15.71 6.79 -21.35
N LEU A 565 16.59 7.05 -20.37
CA LEU A 565 16.36 8.01 -19.30
C LEU A 565 17.60 8.88 -19.13
N THR A 566 17.41 10.18 -19.26
CA THR A 566 18.45 11.19 -19.00
C THR A 566 18.33 11.72 -17.58
N THR A 567 19.39 12.39 -17.10
CA THR A 567 19.41 13.02 -15.77
C THR A 567 18.88 14.44 -15.76
N ASP A 568 18.58 15.00 -16.94
CA ASP A 568 18.50 16.44 -17.12
C ASP A 568 17.06 16.96 -17.07
N ASN A 569 16.05 16.09 -17.27
CA ASN A 569 14.64 16.47 -17.14
C ASN A 569 13.87 15.36 -16.41
N TYR A 570 13.59 15.60 -15.12
CA TYR A 570 12.96 14.59 -14.27
C TYR A 570 11.50 14.31 -14.68
N LEU A 571 10.69 15.35 -14.94
CA LEU A 571 9.29 15.18 -15.34
C LEU A 571 9.16 14.42 -16.67
N GLU A 572 9.97 14.78 -17.66
CA GLU A 572 9.99 14.08 -18.96
C GLU A 572 10.45 12.62 -18.81
N GLY A 573 11.42 12.34 -17.94
CA GLY A 573 11.82 10.97 -17.61
C GLY A 573 10.66 10.13 -17.06
N ILE A 574 9.80 10.71 -16.21
CA ILE A 574 8.60 10.04 -15.67
C ILE A 574 7.56 9.79 -16.77
N LEU A 575 7.35 10.75 -17.66
CA LEU A 575 6.41 10.59 -18.77
C LEU A 575 6.90 9.52 -19.76
N ASN A 576 8.20 9.47 -20.04
CA ASN A 576 8.81 8.41 -20.87
C ASN A 576 8.69 7.02 -20.23
N LEU A 577 8.81 6.91 -18.90
CA LEU A 577 8.54 5.67 -18.17
C LEU A 577 7.08 5.23 -18.32
N THR A 578 6.15 6.19 -18.22
CA THR A 578 4.71 5.92 -18.39
C THR A 578 4.43 5.43 -19.82
N LEU A 579 4.99 6.10 -20.84
CA LEU A 579 4.90 5.67 -22.24
C LEU A 579 5.44 4.26 -22.46
N PHE A 580 6.62 3.95 -21.91
CA PHE A 580 7.22 2.62 -22.01
C PHE A 580 6.31 1.54 -21.39
N GLY A 581 5.75 1.81 -20.20
CA GLY A 581 4.84 0.88 -19.52
C GLY A 581 3.54 0.64 -20.28
N VAL A 582 2.91 1.72 -20.77
CA VAL A 582 1.67 1.64 -21.56
C VAL A 582 1.92 0.94 -22.89
N GLU A 583 3.00 1.24 -23.60
CA GLU A 583 3.36 0.58 -24.86
C GLU A 583 3.61 -0.92 -24.65
N TYR A 584 4.34 -1.29 -23.59
CA TYR A 584 4.54 -2.68 -23.23
C TYR A 584 3.20 -3.39 -22.97
N SER A 585 2.34 -2.80 -22.12
CA SER A 585 1.01 -3.33 -21.80
C SER A 585 0.14 -3.47 -23.05
N PHE A 586 0.09 -2.44 -23.89
CA PHE A 586 -0.81 -2.43 -25.05
C PHE A 586 -0.34 -3.36 -26.17
N SER A 587 0.97 -3.55 -26.32
CA SER A 587 1.54 -4.55 -27.24
C SER A 587 1.12 -5.99 -26.90
N LYS A 588 0.55 -6.22 -25.72
CA LYS A 588 0.12 -7.56 -25.28
C LYS A 588 -1.24 -7.97 -25.84
N LEU A 589 -2.06 -7.07 -26.40
CA LEU A 589 -3.44 -7.37 -26.82
C LEU A 589 -3.56 -8.63 -27.68
N ARG A 590 -2.67 -8.81 -28.65
CA ARG A 590 -2.68 -9.98 -29.57
C ARG A 590 -1.82 -11.15 -29.10
N LYS A 591 -1.15 -11.02 -27.95
CA LYS A 591 -0.33 -12.10 -27.37
C LYS A 591 -1.20 -12.96 -26.46
N PRO A 592 -0.95 -14.27 -26.39
CA PRO A 592 -1.60 -15.11 -25.37
C PRO A 592 -1.20 -14.65 -23.96
N VAL A 593 -2.04 -15.01 -22.99
CA VAL A 593 -1.72 -14.83 -21.58
C VAL A 593 -0.74 -15.92 -21.15
N ASN A 594 0.40 -15.50 -20.59
CA ASN A 594 1.34 -16.38 -19.94
C ASN A 594 1.26 -16.14 -18.43
N LYS A 595 0.70 -17.10 -17.70
CA LYS A 595 0.49 -17.02 -16.24
C LYS A 595 1.78 -17.22 -15.43
N THR A 596 2.90 -17.51 -16.10
CA THR A 596 4.22 -17.57 -15.49
C THR A 596 5.16 -16.52 -16.08
N ASP A 597 4.60 -15.41 -16.60
CA ASP A 597 5.38 -14.30 -17.16
C ASP A 597 6.22 -13.64 -16.05
N TRP A 598 7.53 -13.82 -16.13
CA TRP A 598 8.47 -13.29 -15.15
C TRP A 598 8.41 -11.76 -15.03
N VAL A 599 7.96 -11.05 -16.07
CA VAL A 599 7.79 -9.59 -16.02
C VAL A 599 6.65 -9.22 -15.07
N THR A 600 5.53 -9.94 -15.13
CA THR A 600 4.38 -9.73 -14.24
C THR A 600 4.75 -10.01 -12.78
N HIS A 601 5.55 -11.04 -12.55
CA HIS A 601 5.99 -11.44 -11.20
C HIS A 601 7.34 -10.85 -10.77
N GLY A 602 7.92 -9.97 -11.57
CA GLY A 602 9.29 -9.47 -11.40
C GLY A 602 9.42 -8.31 -10.41
N ARG A 603 8.51 -8.17 -9.44
CA ARG A 603 8.52 -7.10 -8.44
C ARG A 603 8.83 -7.63 -7.02
N PRO A 604 10.00 -8.23 -6.78
CA PRO A 604 10.29 -8.90 -5.51
C PRO A 604 10.60 -7.93 -4.36
N ALA A 605 11.00 -6.69 -4.65
CA ALA A 605 11.37 -5.69 -3.66
C ALA A 605 10.14 -4.88 -3.19
N ILE A 606 9.15 -5.57 -2.64
CA ILE A 606 7.95 -4.97 -2.04
C ILE A 606 7.56 -5.74 -0.77
N VAL A 607 7.05 -5.05 0.24
CA VAL A 607 6.55 -5.65 1.48
C VAL A 607 5.05 -5.83 1.37
N ASN A 608 4.62 -6.87 0.66
CA ASN A 608 3.21 -7.25 0.53
C ASN A 608 3.07 -8.72 0.11
N ALA A 609 1.85 -9.23 0.01
CA ALA A 609 1.50 -10.50 -0.64
C ALA A 609 0.23 -10.31 -1.49
N PHE A 610 -0.04 -11.23 -2.42
CA PHE A 610 -1.15 -11.08 -3.37
C PHE A 610 -1.74 -12.42 -3.82
N TYR A 611 -3.07 -12.43 -4.04
CA TYR A 611 -3.79 -13.43 -4.82
C TYR A 611 -4.27 -12.85 -6.15
N SER A 612 -4.17 -13.66 -7.22
CA SER A 612 -4.70 -13.33 -8.54
C SER A 612 -5.80 -14.32 -8.94
N SER A 613 -7.05 -13.81 -9.05
CA SER A 613 -8.19 -14.63 -9.48
C SER A 613 -8.05 -15.15 -10.90
N ILE A 614 -7.52 -14.33 -11.81
CA ILE A 614 -7.35 -14.65 -13.24
C ILE A 614 -6.25 -15.68 -13.50
N GLU A 615 -5.26 -15.77 -12.61
CA GLU A 615 -4.19 -16.78 -12.70
C GLU A 615 -4.46 -17.98 -11.79
N ASN A 616 -5.35 -17.82 -10.81
CA ASN A 616 -5.46 -18.69 -9.65
C ASN A 616 -4.07 -18.91 -9.02
N SER A 617 -3.41 -17.81 -8.65
CA SER A 617 -2.04 -17.82 -8.13
C SER A 617 -1.91 -16.98 -6.86
N ILE A 618 -0.99 -17.37 -5.99
CA ILE A 618 -0.54 -16.61 -4.81
C ILE A 618 0.90 -16.17 -5.00
N GLN A 619 1.24 -14.97 -4.53
CA GLN A 619 2.56 -14.38 -4.68
C GLN A 619 3.09 -13.80 -3.36
N PHE A 620 4.31 -14.20 -2.99
CA PHE A 620 5.02 -13.71 -1.82
C PHE A 620 6.39 -13.17 -2.24
N PRO A 621 6.48 -11.87 -2.59
CA PRO A 621 7.72 -11.19 -2.94
C PRO A 621 8.83 -11.34 -1.89
N ALA A 622 10.09 -11.33 -2.33
CA ALA A 622 11.24 -11.45 -1.42
C ALA A 622 11.23 -10.41 -0.28
N GLY A 623 10.73 -9.20 -0.54
CA GLY A 623 10.68 -8.09 0.40
C GLY A 623 9.79 -8.32 1.63
N ILE A 624 8.78 -9.20 1.58
CA ILE A 624 7.98 -9.55 2.78
C ILE A 624 8.62 -10.69 3.60
N LEU A 625 9.52 -11.48 3.02
CA LEU A 625 10.13 -12.65 3.67
C LEU A 625 11.32 -12.28 4.57
N GLN A 626 11.12 -11.30 5.46
CA GLN A 626 12.12 -10.80 6.39
C GLN A 626 11.51 -10.20 7.67
N GLY A 627 12.37 -9.86 8.63
CA GLY A 627 12.00 -9.08 9.81
C GLY A 627 10.95 -9.73 10.70
N ALA A 628 9.84 -9.03 10.93
CA ALA A 628 8.75 -9.53 11.79
C ALA A 628 7.90 -10.62 11.11
N PHE A 629 7.83 -10.64 9.78
CA PHE A 629 7.08 -11.65 9.04
C PHE A 629 7.80 -12.99 8.98
N PHE A 630 9.12 -12.97 8.80
CA PHE A 630 9.87 -14.20 8.58
C PHE A 630 11.33 -14.10 9.02
N SER A 631 11.82 -15.19 9.63
CA SER A 631 13.24 -15.48 9.83
C SER A 631 13.44 -16.99 9.90
N ASN A 632 14.51 -17.50 9.29
CA ASN A 632 14.87 -18.93 9.36
C ASN A 632 15.27 -19.37 10.79
N ASP A 633 15.80 -18.43 11.58
CA ASP A 633 16.49 -18.74 12.84
C ASP A 633 15.61 -18.47 14.08
N ARG A 634 14.31 -18.22 13.89
CA ARG A 634 13.33 -18.07 14.97
C ARG A 634 12.34 -19.25 15.00
N PRO A 635 11.70 -19.52 16.15
CA PRO A 635 10.77 -20.64 16.26
C PRO A 635 9.61 -20.58 15.26
N ARG A 636 9.16 -21.73 14.80
CA ARG A 636 8.11 -21.87 13.78
C ARG A 636 6.77 -21.30 14.22
N TYR A 637 6.37 -21.38 15.50
CA TYR A 637 5.13 -20.72 15.95
C TYR A 637 5.10 -19.22 15.61
N MET A 638 6.27 -18.55 15.64
CA MET A 638 6.36 -17.14 15.26
C MET A 638 6.19 -16.94 13.76
N ASN A 639 6.79 -17.81 12.93
CA ASN A 639 6.65 -17.76 11.47
C ASN A 639 5.23 -18.10 11.02
N TYR A 640 4.64 -19.17 11.56
CA TYR A 640 3.26 -19.56 11.25
C TYR A 640 2.25 -18.49 11.68
N GLY A 641 2.42 -17.88 12.85
CA GLY A 641 1.55 -16.78 13.28
C GLY A 641 1.70 -15.50 12.43
N ALA A 642 2.84 -15.30 11.78
CA ALA A 642 3.13 -14.12 10.96
C ALA A 642 2.99 -14.39 9.46
N ILE A 643 4.06 -14.84 8.76
CA ILE A 643 3.97 -15.13 7.33
C ILE A 643 3.01 -16.28 7.03
N GLY A 644 2.83 -17.25 7.94
CA GLY A 644 1.84 -18.31 7.76
C GLY A 644 0.42 -17.77 7.71
N PHE A 645 0.08 -16.81 8.56
CA PHE A 645 -1.19 -16.10 8.50
C PHE A 645 -1.36 -15.42 7.13
N VAL A 646 -0.36 -14.68 6.67
CA VAL A 646 -0.40 -14.04 5.33
C VAL A 646 -0.55 -15.08 4.21
N ILE A 647 0.10 -16.24 4.31
CA ILE A 647 -0.03 -17.32 3.32
C ILE A 647 -1.46 -17.85 3.25
N GLY A 648 -2.05 -18.19 4.40
CA GLY A 648 -3.43 -18.67 4.45
C GLY A 648 -4.42 -17.61 3.97
N HIS A 649 -4.14 -16.33 4.24
CA HIS A 649 -4.94 -15.20 3.77
C HIS A 649 -5.01 -15.17 2.23
N GLU A 650 -3.86 -15.26 1.53
CA GLU A 650 -3.84 -15.31 0.07
C GLU A 650 -4.47 -16.58 -0.52
N ILE A 651 -4.37 -17.73 0.17
CA ILE A 651 -5.05 -18.97 -0.25
C ILE A 651 -6.57 -18.78 -0.15
N THR A 652 -7.04 -18.23 0.97
CA THR A 652 -8.48 -17.99 1.20
C THR A 652 -9.05 -16.98 0.20
N HIS A 653 -8.29 -16.00 -0.30
CA HIS A 653 -8.75 -15.08 -1.35
C HIS A 653 -9.24 -15.81 -2.61
N GLY A 654 -8.73 -17.02 -2.92
CA GLY A 654 -9.28 -17.85 -3.99
C GLY A 654 -10.73 -18.29 -3.79
N PHE A 655 -11.27 -18.08 -2.59
CA PHE A 655 -12.57 -18.55 -2.15
C PHE A 655 -13.34 -17.47 -1.37
N ASP A 656 -12.87 -16.23 -1.37
CA ASP A 656 -13.64 -15.09 -0.86
C ASP A 656 -14.81 -14.74 -1.80
N ASP A 657 -15.53 -13.65 -1.53
CA ASP A 657 -16.73 -13.28 -2.28
C ASP A 657 -16.45 -12.96 -3.77
N GLN A 658 -15.23 -12.55 -4.10
CA GLN A 658 -14.77 -12.27 -5.46
C GLN A 658 -14.05 -13.47 -6.07
N GLY A 659 -13.06 -14.03 -5.39
CA GLY A 659 -12.27 -15.15 -5.88
C GLY A 659 -13.11 -16.40 -6.14
N ARG A 660 -14.17 -16.66 -5.36
CA ARG A 660 -15.09 -17.78 -5.64
C ARG A 660 -15.76 -17.70 -7.01
N GLN A 661 -15.84 -16.52 -7.63
CA GLN A 661 -16.48 -16.33 -8.94
C GLN A 661 -15.62 -16.86 -10.09
N PHE A 662 -14.36 -17.24 -9.82
CA PHE A 662 -13.41 -17.74 -10.80
C PHE A 662 -13.12 -19.23 -10.58
N ASP A 663 -13.03 -20.01 -11.66
CA ASP A 663 -12.68 -21.43 -11.60
C ASP A 663 -11.19 -21.68 -11.35
N LYS A 664 -10.81 -22.97 -11.37
CA LYS A 664 -9.43 -23.45 -11.22
C LYS A 664 -8.45 -22.91 -12.27
N ASN A 665 -8.96 -22.46 -13.40
CA ASN A 665 -8.20 -21.88 -14.51
C ASN A 665 -8.30 -20.36 -14.51
N GLY A 666 -8.93 -19.73 -13.52
CA GLY A 666 -9.11 -18.29 -13.44
C GLY A 666 -10.12 -17.72 -14.43
N ASN A 667 -11.08 -18.52 -14.90
CA ASN A 667 -12.21 -18.02 -15.70
C ASN A 667 -13.42 -17.72 -14.82
N LEU A 668 -14.09 -16.60 -15.07
CA LEU A 668 -15.34 -16.18 -14.48
C LEU A 668 -16.47 -17.11 -14.91
N VAL A 669 -16.90 -17.96 -13.98
CA VAL A 669 -17.97 -18.94 -14.19
C VAL A 669 -18.65 -19.23 -12.86
N ASP A 670 -19.97 -19.43 -12.87
CA ASP A 670 -20.68 -19.88 -11.67
C ASP A 670 -20.54 -21.41 -11.56
N TRP A 671 -19.54 -21.85 -10.80
CA TRP A 671 -19.23 -23.28 -10.59
C TRP A 671 -19.80 -23.85 -9.29
N TRP A 672 -20.63 -23.08 -8.58
CA TRP A 672 -21.24 -23.47 -7.31
C TRP A 672 -22.70 -23.85 -7.52
N ALA A 673 -23.15 -24.91 -6.85
CA ALA A 673 -24.57 -25.19 -6.78
C ALA A 673 -25.33 -24.03 -6.10
N PRO A 674 -26.55 -23.68 -6.52
CA PRO A 674 -27.31 -22.57 -5.95
C PRO A 674 -27.44 -22.62 -4.42
N GLN A 675 -27.67 -23.81 -3.86
CA GLN A 675 -27.82 -24.00 -2.40
C GLN A 675 -26.52 -23.76 -1.64
N THR A 676 -25.37 -24.16 -2.21
CA THR A 676 -24.05 -23.90 -1.62
C THR A 676 -23.72 -22.42 -1.67
N LYS A 677 -24.07 -21.74 -2.77
CA LYS A 677 -23.94 -20.29 -2.91
C LYS A 677 -24.78 -19.53 -1.89
N GLU A 678 -26.03 -19.93 -1.69
CA GLU A 678 -26.92 -19.33 -0.68
C GLU A 678 -26.33 -19.46 0.74
N LYS A 679 -25.94 -20.66 1.15
CA LYS A 679 -25.32 -20.90 2.48
C LYS A 679 -24.02 -20.14 2.69
N TYR A 680 -23.22 -19.96 1.63
CA TYR A 680 -22.03 -19.14 1.72
C TYR A 680 -22.34 -17.66 1.92
N LEU A 681 -23.33 -17.14 1.20
CA LEU A 681 -23.77 -15.76 1.38
C LEU A 681 -24.29 -15.55 2.81
N GLU A 682 -25.03 -16.51 3.39
CA GLU A 682 -25.45 -16.47 4.80
C GLU A 682 -24.25 -16.42 5.77
N LYS A 683 -23.18 -17.18 5.50
CA LYS A 683 -21.96 -17.17 6.30
C LYS A 683 -21.17 -15.89 6.15
N ALA A 684 -21.03 -15.37 4.93
CA ALA A 684 -20.40 -14.09 4.65
C ALA A 684 -21.16 -12.93 5.30
N GLU A 685 -22.50 -13.00 5.34
CA GLU A 685 -23.35 -12.02 6.01
C GLU A 685 -23.05 -11.92 7.52
N CYS A 686 -22.66 -13.03 8.17
CA CYS A 686 -22.18 -12.99 9.55
C CYS A 686 -20.94 -12.08 9.68
N ILE A 687 -19.96 -12.25 8.79
CA ILE A 687 -18.73 -11.44 8.76
C ILE A 687 -19.06 -9.96 8.47
N ILE A 688 -19.91 -9.69 7.49
CA ILE A 688 -20.36 -8.33 7.15
C ILE A 688 -20.97 -7.65 8.38
N HIS A 689 -21.89 -8.32 9.07
CA HIS A 689 -22.52 -7.78 10.26
C HIS A 689 -21.56 -7.62 11.43
N GLN A 690 -20.68 -8.60 11.69
CA GLN A 690 -19.69 -8.52 12.75
C GLN A 690 -18.80 -7.29 12.58
N TYR A 691 -18.21 -7.12 11.39
CA TYR A 691 -17.28 -6.02 11.15
C TYR A 691 -17.99 -4.68 10.97
N GLY A 692 -19.19 -4.65 10.39
CA GLY A 692 -20.01 -3.43 10.31
C GLY A 692 -20.43 -2.87 11.67
N ASN A 693 -20.40 -3.70 12.72
CA ASN A 693 -20.70 -3.29 14.09
C ASN A 693 -19.46 -2.81 14.87
N TYR A 694 -18.26 -2.88 14.29
CA TYR A 694 -17.07 -2.31 14.91
C TYR A 694 -16.99 -0.80 14.70
N THR A 695 -16.82 -0.06 15.79
CA THR A 695 -16.62 1.39 15.80
C THR A 695 -15.16 1.72 16.11
N VAL A 696 -14.57 2.61 15.32
CA VAL A 696 -13.24 3.18 15.58
C VAL A 696 -13.41 4.45 16.40
N GLU A 697 -13.21 4.34 17.70
CA GLU A 697 -13.53 5.40 18.67
C GLU A 697 -12.85 6.75 18.36
N ASP A 698 -11.57 6.74 17.97
CA ASP A 698 -10.77 7.94 17.68
C ASP A 698 -11.36 8.84 16.59
N VAL A 699 -12.17 8.28 15.68
CA VAL A 699 -12.80 9.01 14.57
C VAL A 699 -14.32 8.87 14.56
N ASN A 700 -14.89 8.13 15.51
CA ASN A 700 -16.31 7.83 15.65
C ASN A 700 -16.97 7.36 14.34
N LEU A 701 -16.34 6.39 13.66
CA LEU A 701 -16.84 5.78 12.43
C LEU A 701 -16.92 4.27 12.57
N ASN A 702 -17.98 3.69 12.01
CA ASN A 702 -18.08 2.25 11.86
C ASN A 702 -17.32 1.77 10.62
N LEU A 703 -16.83 0.54 10.66
CA LEU A 703 -16.27 -0.09 9.47
C LEU A 703 -17.37 -0.39 8.45
N ASN A 704 -17.00 -0.42 7.17
CA ASN A 704 -17.89 -0.89 6.12
C ASN A 704 -17.71 -2.41 5.95
N GLY A 705 -18.59 -3.19 6.59
CA GLY A 705 -18.56 -4.66 6.54
C GLY A 705 -18.66 -5.23 5.11
N ILE A 706 -19.36 -4.54 4.20
CA ILE A 706 -19.50 -4.96 2.80
C ILE A 706 -18.20 -4.75 2.03
N ASN A 707 -17.58 -3.57 2.13
CA ASN A 707 -16.33 -3.29 1.41
C ASN A 707 -15.16 -4.14 1.93
N THR A 708 -15.17 -4.46 3.22
CA THR A 708 -14.09 -5.22 3.88
C THR A 708 -14.29 -6.73 3.85
N GLN A 709 -15.42 -7.24 3.33
CA GLN A 709 -15.81 -8.64 3.50
C GLN A 709 -14.77 -9.63 2.96
N GLY A 710 -14.19 -9.40 1.78
CA GLY A 710 -13.22 -10.32 1.19
C GLY A 710 -11.96 -10.47 2.05
N GLU A 711 -11.42 -9.33 2.49
CA GLU A 711 -10.26 -9.27 3.40
C GLU A 711 -10.55 -9.90 4.76
N ASN A 712 -11.75 -9.68 5.31
CA ASN A 712 -12.14 -10.25 6.59
C ASN A 712 -12.35 -11.76 6.48
N ILE A 713 -12.92 -12.27 5.39
CA ILE A 713 -13.04 -13.71 5.10
C ILE A 713 -11.65 -14.33 5.00
N ALA A 714 -10.75 -13.67 4.26
CA ALA A 714 -9.36 -14.08 4.12
C ALA A 714 -8.59 -14.06 5.45
N ASP A 715 -8.82 -13.08 6.32
CA ASP A 715 -8.23 -13.06 7.65
C ASP A 715 -8.70 -14.22 8.53
N ASN A 716 -10.00 -14.52 8.51
CA ASN A 716 -10.58 -15.60 9.32
C ASN A 716 -10.12 -16.98 8.84
N GLY A 717 -10.11 -17.21 7.52
CA GLY A 717 -9.60 -18.45 6.95
C GLY A 717 -8.09 -18.58 7.14
N GLY A 718 -7.34 -17.52 6.84
CA GLY A 718 -5.88 -17.55 6.84
C GLY A 718 -5.25 -17.84 8.19
N ILE A 719 -5.76 -17.25 9.28
CA ILE A 719 -5.21 -17.54 10.61
C ILE A 719 -5.54 -18.96 11.06
N LYS A 720 -6.73 -19.47 10.69
CA LYS A 720 -7.15 -20.84 10.98
C LYS A 720 -6.28 -21.85 10.25
N GLU A 721 -6.06 -21.67 8.95
CA GLU A 721 -5.16 -22.50 8.16
C GLU A 721 -3.75 -22.51 8.76
N ALA A 722 -3.23 -21.33 9.12
CA ALA A 722 -1.88 -21.19 9.69
C ALA A 722 -1.73 -21.88 11.05
N TYR A 723 -2.72 -21.76 11.95
CA TYR A 723 -2.68 -22.39 13.26
C TYR A 723 -2.74 -23.92 13.15
N LEU A 724 -3.66 -24.44 12.34
CA LEU A 724 -3.76 -25.89 12.10
C LEU A 724 -2.48 -26.44 11.47
N ALA A 725 -1.86 -25.69 10.55
CA ALA A 725 -0.62 -26.10 9.90
C ALA A 725 0.54 -26.14 10.89
N TYR A 726 0.59 -25.18 11.82
CA TYR A 726 1.53 -25.20 12.92
C TYR A 726 1.34 -26.43 13.83
N GLN A 727 0.10 -26.75 14.20
CA GLN A 727 -0.19 -27.94 15.04
C GLN A 727 0.25 -29.24 14.35
N GLU A 728 0.03 -29.38 13.05
CA GLU A 728 0.48 -30.53 12.26
C GLU A 728 2.00 -30.55 12.06
N TRP A 729 2.64 -29.39 11.98
CA TRP A 729 4.09 -29.27 12.01
C TRP A 729 4.67 -29.76 13.34
N VAL A 730 4.07 -29.38 14.47
CA VAL A 730 4.46 -29.86 15.81
C VAL A 730 4.30 -31.37 15.95
N GLN A 731 3.23 -31.95 15.41
CA GLN A 731 3.04 -33.41 15.43
C GLN A 731 4.16 -34.16 14.66
N ARG A 732 4.69 -33.55 13.58
CA ARG A 732 5.76 -34.14 12.78
C ARG A 732 7.18 -33.89 13.32
N ASN A 733 7.39 -32.77 14.02
CA ASN A 733 8.73 -32.27 14.37
C ASN A 733 8.96 -32.08 15.89
N HIS A 734 7.95 -32.38 16.70
CA HIS A 734 7.86 -32.07 18.14
C HIS A 734 7.73 -30.57 18.44
N ALA A 735 7.35 -30.26 19.69
CA ALA A 735 7.18 -28.89 20.14
C ALA A 735 8.54 -28.19 20.23
N GLU A 736 8.58 -26.93 19.81
CA GLU A 736 9.77 -26.09 19.95
C GLU A 736 9.88 -25.48 21.35
N PRO A 737 11.10 -25.15 21.80
CA PRO A 737 11.32 -24.40 23.02
C PRO A 737 10.60 -23.05 23.04
N LYS A 738 10.26 -22.58 24.24
CA LYS A 738 9.65 -21.27 24.49
C LYS A 738 10.65 -20.14 24.23
N LEU A 739 10.11 -18.94 24.02
CA LEU A 739 10.91 -17.73 24.02
C LEU A 739 11.35 -17.35 25.44
N PRO A 740 12.59 -16.86 25.63
CA PRO A 740 13.11 -16.52 26.94
C PRO A 740 12.38 -15.31 27.53
N GLY A 741 12.10 -15.33 28.84
CA GLY A 741 11.49 -14.21 29.55
C GLY A 741 10.00 -13.99 29.27
N LEU A 742 9.33 -14.90 28.56
CA LEU A 742 7.90 -14.84 28.27
C LEU A 742 7.18 -16.06 28.90
N PRO A 743 6.14 -15.86 29.73
CA PRO A 743 5.45 -16.93 30.43
C PRO A 743 4.39 -17.63 29.55
N TYR A 744 4.59 -17.71 28.24
CA TYR A 744 3.61 -18.18 27.27
C TYR A 744 4.03 -19.50 26.61
N SER A 745 3.06 -20.37 26.34
CA SER A 745 3.29 -21.58 25.56
C SER A 745 3.58 -21.25 24.07
N PRO A 746 4.14 -22.18 23.29
CA PRO A 746 4.29 -22.01 21.84
C PRO A 746 2.97 -21.65 21.13
N GLU A 747 1.85 -22.25 21.55
CA GLU A 747 0.52 -21.96 21.00
C GLU A 747 0.05 -20.53 21.32
N GLN A 748 0.25 -20.09 22.57
CA GLN A 748 -0.03 -18.70 22.96
C GLN A 748 0.88 -17.71 22.20
N LEU A 749 2.15 -18.05 21.99
CA LEU A 749 3.11 -17.24 21.23
C LEU A 749 2.78 -17.17 19.74
N PHE A 750 2.13 -18.19 19.17
CA PHE A 750 1.57 -18.11 17.82
C PHE A 750 0.55 -16.95 17.71
N TRP A 751 -0.42 -16.89 18.63
CA TRP A 751 -1.45 -15.85 18.61
C TRP A 751 -0.88 -14.46 18.88
N ILE A 752 0.06 -14.36 19.83
CA ILE A 752 0.80 -13.11 20.10
C ILE A 752 1.57 -12.65 18.86
N SER A 753 2.22 -13.58 18.13
CA SER A 753 2.89 -13.29 16.86
C SER A 753 1.91 -12.74 15.83
N ALA A 754 0.76 -13.41 15.66
CA ALA A 754 -0.28 -12.98 14.72
C ALA A 754 -0.82 -11.59 15.04
N ALA A 755 -1.08 -11.29 16.31
CA ALA A 755 -1.49 -9.94 16.72
C ALA A 755 -0.39 -8.90 16.49
N ASN A 756 0.87 -9.26 16.76
CA ASN A 756 2.02 -8.38 16.55
C ASN A 756 2.26 -8.01 15.08
N THR A 757 1.88 -8.89 14.15
CA THR A 757 1.90 -8.59 12.71
C THR A 757 1.02 -7.38 12.34
N TRP A 758 -0.03 -7.12 13.12
CA TRP A 758 -1.00 -6.06 12.85
C TRP A 758 -0.92 -4.86 13.81
N CYS A 759 0.09 -4.82 14.70
CA CYS A 759 0.33 -3.65 15.54
C CYS A 759 0.48 -2.40 14.65
N SER A 760 -0.38 -1.42 14.90
CA SER A 760 -0.51 -0.26 14.03
C SER A 760 -1.04 0.96 14.80
N LYS A 761 -0.42 2.11 14.55
CA LYS A 761 -0.83 3.41 15.05
C LYS A 761 -1.02 4.36 13.86
N TYR A 762 -2.18 4.99 13.77
CA TYR A 762 -2.57 5.86 12.66
C TYR A 762 -2.80 7.29 13.14
N ARG A 763 -2.55 8.27 12.26
CA ARG A 763 -3.11 9.61 12.46
C ARG A 763 -4.64 9.57 12.30
N PRO A 764 -5.42 10.36 13.05
CA PRO A 764 -6.88 10.33 12.94
C PRO A 764 -7.40 10.59 11.52
N GLU A 765 -6.80 11.52 10.78
CA GLU A 765 -7.16 11.82 9.40
C GLU A 765 -6.89 10.62 8.48
N ALA A 766 -5.72 9.98 8.64
CA ALA A 766 -5.37 8.77 7.90
C ALA A 766 -6.29 7.59 8.24
N MET A 767 -6.70 7.45 9.50
CA MET A 767 -7.67 6.44 9.94
C MET A 767 -9.03 6.67 9.28
N LYS A 768 -9.53 7.91 9.31
CA LYS A 768 -10.79 8.28 8.63
C LYS A 768 -10.73 7.99 7.14
N LEU A 769 -9.63 8.34 6.47
CA LEU A 769 -9.41 8.04 5.07
C LEU A 769 -9.45 6.52 4.83
N ARG A 770 -8.71 5.73 5.61
CA ARG A 770 -8.67 4.27 5.50
C ARG A 770 -10.05 3.63 5.68
N ILE A 771 -10.85 4.06 6.65
CA ILE A 771 -12.20 3.52 6.87
C ILE A 771 -13.14 3.89 5.70
N THR A 772 -12.98 5.08 5.15
CA THR A 772 -13.86 5.59 4.09
C THR A 772 -13.57 4.91 2.74
N THR A 773 -12.31 4.67 2.41
CA THR A 773 -11.91 4.25 1.05
C THR A 773 -11.19 2.90 0.98
N GLY A 774 -10.81 2.32 2.12
CA GLY A 774 -10.00 1.11 2.17
C GLY A 774 -10.84 -0.18 2.10
N PHE A 775 -10.24 -1.22 1.52
CA PHE A 775 -10.81 -2.57 1.50
C PHE A 775 -10.41 -3.42 2.70
N HIS A 776 -9.35 -3.05 3.41
CA HIS A 776 -8.90 -3.77 4.59
C HIS A 776 -9.39 -3.10 5.87
N SER A 777 -9.88 -3.92 6.81
CA SER A 777 -10.10 -3.48 8.18
C SER A 777 -8.81 -2.90 8.82
N PRO A 778 -8.91 -1.93 9.75
CA PRO A 778 -7.76 -1.48 10.54
C PRO A 778 -7.13 -2.63 11.34
N GLY A 779 -5.82 -2.56 11.62
CA GLY A 779 -5.06 -3.65 12.26
C GLY A 779 -5.70 -4.21 13.53
N LYS A 780 -6.25 -3.35 14.41
CA LYS A 780 -7.01 -3.77 15.60
C LYS A 780 -8.10 -4.79 15.27
N PHE A 781 -8.93 -4.53 14.26
CA PHE A 781 -10.05 -5.40 13.92
C PHE A 781 -9.65 -6.61 13.06
N ARG A 782 -8.48 -6.57 12.41
CA ARG A 782 -7.84 -7.76 11.80
C ARG A 782 -7.27 -8.72 12.84
N VAL A 783 -7.15 -8.30 14.10
CA VAL A 783 -6.82 -9.17 15.24
C VAL A 783 -8.09 -9.60 15.97
N LEU A 784 -8.90 -8.63 16.41
CA LEU A 784 -10.08 -8.92 17.23
C LEU A 784 -11.12 -9.77 16.49
N GLY A 785 -11.40 -9.45 15.23
CA GLY A 785 -12.39 -10.15 14.41
C GLY A 785 -12.11 -11.64 14.27
N PRO A 786 -10.99 -12.05 13.65
CA PRO A 786 -10.74 -13.47 13.40
C PRO A 786 -10.46 -14.25 14.68
N LEU A 787 -9.72 -13.71 15.66
CA LEU A 787 -9.41 -14.45 16.89
C LEU A 787 -10.66 -14.69 17.75
N SER A 788 -11.60 -13.73 17.78
CA SER A 788 -12.89 -13.93 18.47
C SER A 788 -13.73 -15.04 17.83
N ASN A 789 -13.54 -15.32 16.54
CA ASN A 789 -14.23 -16.39 15.82
C ASN A 789 -13.58 -17.76 15.96
N MET A 790 -12.40 -17.86 16.60
CA MET A 790 -11.65 -19.10 16.77
C MET A 790 -11.90 -19.73 18.14
N GLU A 791 -12.17 -21.03 18.18
CA GLU A 791 -12.30 -21.79 19.43
C GLU A 791 -10.92 -22.11 20.01
N GLU A 792 -9.96 -22.42 19.14
CA GLU A 792 -8.57 -22.71 19.47
C GLU A 792 -7.91 -21.55 20.22
N PHE A 793 -8.09 -20.32 19.75
CA PHE A 793 -7.63 -19.12 20.45
C PHE A 793 -8.23 -19.04 21.87
N SER A 794 -9.55 -19.20 21.97
CA SER A 794 -10.26 -19.12 23.27
C SER A 794 -9.79 -20.22 24.23
N LYS A 795 -9.45 -21.40 23.71
CA LYS A 795 -8.90 -22.52 24.49
C LYS A 795 -7.47 -22.22 24.97
N ASP A 796 -6.60 -21.74 24.08
CA ASP A 796 -5.18 -21.50 24.42
C ASP A 796 -4.99 -20.39 25.47
N PHE A 797 -5.92 -19.42 25.53
CA PHE A 797 -5.94 -18.37 26.55
C PHE A 797 -6.96 -18.62 27.68
N ASN A 798 -7.65 -19.76 27.68
CA ASN A 798 -8.71 -20.08 28.65
C ASN A 798 -9.79 -18.98 28.79
N CYS A 799 -10.21 -18.39 27.68
CA CYS A 799 -11.19 -17.31 27.68
C CYS A 799 -12.59 -17.80 28.06
N PRO A 800 -13.25 -17.20 29.08
CA PRO A 800 -14.60 -17.57 29.48
C PRO A 800 -15.62 -17.35 28.35
N LEU A 801 -16.58 -18.27 28.20
CA LEU A 801 -17.65 -18.12 27.22
C LEU A 801 -18.46 -16.84 27.49
N GLY A 802 -18.56 -15.97 26.48
CA GLY A 802 -19.22 -14.67 26.57
C GLY A 802 -18.29 -13.51 26.89
N SER A 803 -16.99 -13.74 27.11
CA SER A 803 -16.01 -12.65 27.07
C SER A 803 -15.95 -12.01 25.68
N LYS A 804 -15.38 -10.81 25.57
CA LYS A 804 -15.28 -10.10 24.29
C LYS A 804 -14.55 -10.91 23.22
N MET A 805 -13.49 -11.62 23.62
CA MET A 805 -12.70 -12.49 22.73
C MET A 805 -13.21 -13.93 22.65
N ASN A 806 -14.28 -14.30 23.36
CA ASN A 806 -14.94 -15.59 23.23
C ASN A 806 -16.48 -15.43 23.15
N PRO A 807 -16.99 -14.74 22.11
CA PRO A 807 -18.42 -14.55 21.93
C PRO A 807 -19.13 -15.89 21.69
N LYS A 808 -20.39 -15.99 22.18
CA LYS A 808 -21.23 -17.18 21.98
C LYS A 808 -21.53 -17.45 20.49
N LYS A 809 -21.63 -16.39 19.68
CA LYS A 809 -21.85 -16.48 18.24
C LYS A 809 -20.53 -16.15 17.55
N LYS A 810 -19.94 -17.16 16.91
CA LYS A 810 -18.71 -17.04 16.10
C LYS A 810 -19.09 -17.12 14.62
N CYS A 811 -18.49 -16.28 13.79
CA CYS A 811 -18.67 -16.35 12.34
C CYS A 811 -17.64 -17.31 11.75
N ALA A 812 -18.06 -18.20 10.84
CA ALA A 812 -17.17 -19.15 10.19
C ALA A 812 -17.61 -19.44 8.74
N VAL A 813 -16.73 -19.12 7.80
CA VAL A 813 -16.88 -19.44 6.37
C VAL A 813 -16.05 -20.68 6.04
N TRP A 814 -14.71 -20.55 6.08
CA TRP A 814 -13.74 -21.60 5.82
C TRP A 814 -13.27 -22.24 7.12
#